data_AF-A0A951H1G6-F1
#
_entry.id   AF-A0A951H1G6-F1
#
_cell.length_a   1.000
_cell.length_b   1.000
_cell.length_c   1.000
_cell.angle_alpha   90.00
_cell.angle_beta   90.00
_cell.angle_gamma   90.00
#
_symmetry.space_group_name_H-M   'P 1'
#
loop_
_entity.id
_entity.type
_entity.pdbx_description
1 polymer ?
#
loop_
_entity_poly.entity_id
_entity_poly.type
_entity_poly.pdbx_seq_one_letter_code
_entity_poly.pdbx_strand_id
1 'polypeptide(L)'
;MPDELLRAVRFDAEYYWASNPDVYDASADAGQHFARYGLREGRRPAEPQGNADEVAFWQMIAVSAGCDADAARFAELTLRNKIVSVATSPLADLAVAVLEFLGRPDALYFGEDLSLLIAQAALELRWAFTAEVFLNLHDEALAFALPPPSVPPHVTHVYEVATPHAYCADRGIPYRALLPARDSISVTPKLTEAGSPAPKPLAATELPPVIAAELSNVAVIGGTGAVLSADHVLLSADLAESCRDRQLRFKSPLFRLRGPQHVAMTTARDGGCSIVRAVSLLHDSDTNYFHFIVEAVPKMMAALSLSGADDGSLRLLVRSSLPRTMHEIVGKLLADREHRAESLLRIGDFARVDIGRLLFISDFHRFLVRDDAAPRDRDRAFCADTIRAVQARLDDGPEAAVAYDAIFVPRPKGAGRPLCNRAEVESALSAAGLEGFEPGAVGFSEQRWRFRRSFLVVGESGAAMTNLLFCKPGSRSLILSNANRYQDFYSFAALASAVDVELHYHLGTEAVQSDGKQEQNPYVIDMPKLVGSVLRVGGIDGDSVLPPLLERLTTGSVETAAVQLETGDSMSAIDTLTTAAAIAVHRTDRAGFLSGSKKFDELALEIGAGTAERMGARPCHAMPNQTRTVTLVSELYLIGGHSRVVEDIIKAMPEQDHHLIFTRMSDRDIPFDEFLRVGPEYRVTPHFLAGTVEQRLAMGAAILRRLRPEALFHLAHPDDVVAIAMMQPDSARFRIILDHNDHTFALGRYLPGAIHVGFSRSYCEEARRLWGAKRKFLPLSCDAEAGILEPRAGALITLTSGSFNKFLPARGRSYFELLRVRFAAREGNHFHVGELPAEQRREIDALLQPMGWIDRFIYVPAVRRLTALLHAVRPHLYLTSFPTGGGKATVEAMACGLPICAGITGSRLDGAAIGYEGSLKWRNPKELQDVLSSFTADAHRRHQALALSHFQQHHSWSKFEQAIRELRYGRQHPRRDRLKAVERPRQSGDCALRRQQL
;
A
#
# COMPACT_ATOMS: atom_id res chain seq x y z
N MET A 1 -11.23 13.31 64.78
CA MET A 1 -10.82 13.95 63.51
C MET A 1 -10.09 15.29 63.73
N PRO A 2 -10.68 16.44 64.15
CA PRO A 2 -9.91 17.71 64.24
C PRO A 2 -8.84 17.73 65.35
N ASP A 3 -9.18 17.32 66.57
CA ASP A 3 -8.24 17.41 67.71
C ASP A 3 -7.08 16.42 67.65
N GLU A 4 -7.27 15.28 66.98
CA GLU A 4 -6.20 14.30 66.73
C GLU A 4 -5.24 14.78 65.64
N LEU A 5 -5.78 15.41 64.57
CA LEU A 5 -4.99 16.06 63.52
C LEU A 5 -4.12 17.19 64.10
N LEU A 6 -4.71 18.05 64.94
CA LEU A 6 -4.03 19.19 65.55
C LEU A 6 -2.95 18.76 66.55
N ARG A 7 -3.20 17.71 67.33
CA ARG A 7 -2.17 17.13 68.21
C ARG A 7 -1.04 16.46 67.41
N ALA A 8 -1.36 15.80 66.29
CA ALA A 8 -0.38 15.10 65.47
C ALA A 8 0.60 16.05 64.76
N VAL A 9 0.15 17.23 64.34
CA VAL A 9 1.03 18.27 63.74
C VAL A 9 1.73 19.18 64.75
N ARG A 10 1.59 18.92 66.06
CA ARG A 10 2.02 19.85 67.12
C ARG A 10 1.52 21.28 66.88
N PHE A 11 0.24 21.39 66.52
CA PHE A 11 -0.37 22.65 66.11
C PHE A 11 -0.16 23.73 67.18
N ASP A 12 0.47 24.83 66.78
CA ASP A 12 0.70 26.00 67.61
C ASP A 12 -0.22 27.11 67.10
N ALA A 13 -1.31 27.34 67.82
CA ALA A 13 -2.30 28.35 67.44
C ALA A 13 -1.72 29.77 67.42
N GLU A 14 -0.75 30.06 68.30
CA GLU A 14 -0.13 31.39 68.38
C GLU A 14 0.78 31.63 67.18
N TYR A 15 1.63 30.65 66.82
CA TYR A 15 2.39 30.70 65.58
C TYR A 15 1.48 30.76 64.34
N TYR A 16 0.42 29.96 64.34
CA TYR A 16 -0.47 29.84 63.19
C TYR A 16 -1.17 31.15 62.88
N TRP A 17 -1.70 31.83 63.89
CA TRP A 17 -2.28 33.15 63.73
C TRP A 17 -1.23 34.21 63.37
N ALA A 18 -0.05 34.17 64.00
CA ALA A 18 1.04 35.10 63.68
C ALA A 18 1.52 34.98 62.23
N SER A 19 1.49 33.77 61.67
CA SER A 19 1.91 33.47 60.30
C SER A 19 0.79 33.63 59.27
N ASN A 20 -0.47 33.76 59.71
CA ASN A 20 -1.66 33.83 58.87
C ASN A 20 -2.59 34.96 59.36
N PRO A 21 -2.22 36.24 59.11
CA PRO A 21 -2.94 37.38 59.64
C PRO A 21 -4.41 37.44 59.20
N ASP A 22 -4.73 36.94 58.00
CA ASP A 22 -6.08 36.85 57.46
C ASP A 22 -6.99 35.91 58.28
N VAL A 23 -6.44 34.85 58.85
CA VAL A 23 -7.15 33.92 59.74
C VAL A 23 -7.36 34.54 61.12
N TYR A 24 -6.36 35.29 61.59
CA TYR A 24 -6.42 36.02 62.86
C TYR A 24 -7.43 37.18 62.82
N ASP A 25 -7.39 38.00 61.77
CA ASP A 25 -8.29 39.13 61.56
C ASP A 25 -9.75 38.67 61.39
N ALA A 26 -9.96 37.47 60.81
CA ALA A 26 -11.27 36.85 60.72
C ALA A 26 -11.80 36.28 62.06
N SER A 27 -11.00 36.36 63.15
CA SER A 27 -11.28 35.74 64.46
C SER A 27 -11.66 34.25 64.35
N ALA A 28 -11.14 33.57 63.33
CA ALA A 28 -11.42 32.17 63.10
C ALA A 28 -10.56 31.30 64.03
N ASP A 29 -11.15 30.21 64.54
CA ASP A 29 -10.43 29.21 65.34
C ASP A 29 -9.27 28.63 64.49
N ALA A 30 -8.03 28.89 64.91
CA ALA A 30 -6.83 28.55 64.15
C ALA A 30 -6.77 27.06 63.82
N GLY A 31 -7.15 26.21 64.78
CA GLY A 31 -7.13 24.76 64.63
C GLY A 31 -8.17 24.26 63.63
N GLN A 32 -9.42 24.73 63.72
CA GLN A 32 -10.45 24.39 62.74
C GLN A 32 -10.14 24.94 61.36
N HIS A 33 -9.59 26.15 61.26
CA HIS A 33 -9.20 26.74 59.99
C HIS A 33 -8.09 25.90 59.33
N PHE A 34 -7.05 25.57 60.09
CA PHE A 34 -5.97 24.73 59.60
C PHE A 34 -6.47 23.36 59.11
N ALA A 35 -7.33 22.71 59.90
CA ALA A 35 -7.89 21.40 59.59
C ALA A 35 -8.80 21.41 58.35
N ARG A 36 -9.49 22.50 58.06
CA ARG A 36 -10.43 22.60 56.92
C ARG A 36 -9.80 23.15 55.64
N TYR A 37 -8.89 24.12 55.77
CA TYR A 37 -8.40 24.92 54.64
C TYR A 37 -6.87 25.06 54.66
N GLY A 38 -6.28 25.24 55.83
CA GLY A 38 -4.85 25.56 55.96
C GLY A 38 -3.89 24.50 55.40
N LEU A 39 -4.22 23.22 55.52
CA LEU A 39 -3.41 22.14 54.94
C LEU A 39 -3.39 22.20 53.41
N ARG A 40 -4.52 22.56 52.77
CA ARG A 40 -4.65 22.69 51.32
C ARG A 40 -3.97 23.96 50.79
N GLU A 41 -3.93 25.00 51.62
CA GLU A 41 -3.31 26.28 51.29
C GLU A 41 -1.79 26.30 51.60
N GLY A 42 -1.22 25.18 52.04
CA GLY A 42 0.21 25.05 52.34
C GLY A 42 0.64 25.82 53.60
N ARG A 43 -0.30 26.20 54.47
CA ARG A 43 -0.03 26.97 55.68
C ARG A 43 0.54 26.09 56.77
N ARG A 44 1.55 26.58 57.48
CA ARG A 44 2.30 25.76 58.45
C ARG A 44 1.61 25.73 59.81
N PRO A 45 1.43 24.55 60.43
CA PRO A 45 0.71 24.41 61.70
C PRO A 45 1.49 24.91 62.93
N ALA A 46 2.82 25.04 62.86
CA ALA A 46 3.67 25.46 63.97
C ALA A 46 5.04 25.98 63.47
N GLU A 47 5.80 26.65 64.35
CA GLU A 47 7.12 27.20 64.04
C GLU A 47 8.13 26.08 63.76
N PRO A 48 8.88 26.11 62.64
CA PRO A 48 9.75 25.00 62.26
C PRO A 48 11.00 24.92 63.17
N GLN A 49 11.06 23.92 64.06
CA GLN A 49 12.24 23.65 64.89
C GLN A 49 13.16 22.63 64.20
N GLY A 50 13.70 23.04 63.05
CA GLY A 50 14.66 22.25 62.26
C GLY A 50 14.04 21.15 61.37
N ASN A 51 14.89 20.45 60.62
CA ASN A 51 14.50 19.48 59.58
C ASN A 51 13.78 18.21 60.10
N ALA A 52 13.49 18.09 61.39
CA ALA A 52 12.78 16.93 61.98
C ALA A 52 11.25 17.12 62.00
N ASP A 53 10.77 18.37 62.10
CA ASP A 53 9.33 18.67 62.14
C ASP A 53 8.67 18.59 60.75
N GLU A 54 9.45 18.79 59.69
CA GLU A 54 8.99 18.61 58.31
C GLU A 54 8.74 17.13 57.97
N VAL A 55 9.57 16.23 58.50
CA VAL A 55 9.40 14.76 58.38
C VAL A 55 8.14 14.30 59.14
N ALA A 56 7.88 14.86 60.32
CA ALA A 56 6.67 14.56 61.09
C ALA A 56 5.37 15.00 60.36
N PHE A 57 5.41 16.13 59.66
CA PHE A 57 4.29 16.61 58.83
C PHE A 57 3.96 15.66 57.67
N TRP A 58 4.98 15.16 56.96
CA TRP A 58 4.79 14.21 55.85
C TRP A 58 4.41 12.79 56.30
N GLN A 59 4.96 12.32 57.42
CA GLN A 59 4.54 11.07 58.06
C GLN A 59 3.05 11.09 58.44
N MET A 60 2.56 12.24 58.90
CA MET A 60 1.15 12.42 59.24
C MET A 60 0.23 12.41 58.01
N ILE A 61 0.63 13.00 56.88
CA ILE A 61 -0.16 12.93 55.63
C ILE A 61 -0.26 11.49 55.14
N ALA A 62 0.81 10.70 55.24
CA ALA A 62 0.81 9.29 54.87
C ALA A 62 -0.09 8.42 55.77
N VAL A 63 -0.07 8.63 57.09
CA VAL A 63 -0.92 7.89 58.04
C VAL A 63 -2.40 8.31 57.92
N SER A 64 -2.67 9.60 57.74
CA SER A 64 -4.05 10.11 57.54
C SER A 64 -4.65 9.68 56.20
N ALA A 65 -3.80 9.32 55.23
CA ALA A 65 -4.16 8.75 53.94
C ALA A 65 -4.47 7.23 53.97
N GLY A 66 -4.39 6.58 55.14
CA GLY A 66 -4.66 5.14 55.29
C GLY A 66 -3.48 4.23 54.93
N CYS A 67 -2.26 4.76 54.78
CA CYS A 67 -1.07 3.95 54.61
C CYS A 67 -0.67 3.34 55.97
N ASP A 68 -0.54 2.01 56.02
CA ASP A 68 -0.20 1.25 57.24
C ASP A 68 1.17 1.65 57.80
N ALA A 69 1.36 1.47 59.11
CA ALA A 69 2.43 2.07 59.92
C ALA A 69 3.89 1.78 59.47
N ASP A 70 4.14 0.80 58.60
CA ASP A 70 5.46 0.56 58.00
C ASP A 70 5.82 1.57 56.88
N ALA A 71 4.82 2.27 56.32
CA ALA A 71 5.03 3.40 55.40
C ALA A 71 5.64 4.64 56.09
N ALA A 72 5.60 4.70 57.43
CA ALA A 72 6.19 5.78 58.22
C ALA A 72 7.73 5.89 58.08
N ARG A 73 8.38 4.82 57.60
CA ARG A 73 9.83 4.78 57.31
C ARG A 73 10.20 5.38 55.96
N PHE A 74 9.22 5.62 55.09
CA PHE A 74 9.45 6.03 53.70
C PHE A 74 9.55 7.54 53.50
N ALA A 75 8.75 8.29 54.25
CA ALA A 75 8.78 9.76 54.23
C ALA A 75 10.10 10.33 54.79
N GLU A 76 10.82 9.56 55.61
CA GLU A 76 12.11 9.96 56.20
C GLU A 76 13.20 10.20 55.14
N LEU A 77 13.06 9.61 53.95
CA LEU A 77 14.14 9.55 52.96
C LEU A 77 13.90 10.36 51.68
N THR A 78 12.66 10.80 51.40
CA THR A 78 12.35 11.62 50.22
C THR A 78 12.85 13.06 50.34
N LEU A 79 13.16 13.53 51.56
CA LEU A 79 13.60 14.91 51.82
C LEU A 79 15.12 15.09 52.00
N ARG A 80 15.89 14.01 52.04
CA ARG A 80 17.34 14.09 52.25
C ARG A 80 18.10 13.04 51.45
N ASN A 81 18.37 13.33 50.18
CA ASN A 81 19.73 13.29 49.62
C ASN A 81 19.70 13.32 48.09
N LYS A 82 20.41 14.32 47.54
CA LYS A 82 21.05 14.19 46.23
C LYS A 82 21.97 12.96 46.28
N ILE A 83 21.71 11.98 45.42
CA ILE A 83 22.59 10.88 45.03
C ILE A 83 23.12 10.01 46.20
N VAL A 84 22.49 8.85 46.45
CA VAL A 84 23.14 7.73 47.17
C VAL A 84 22.74 6.40 46.53
N SER A 85 23.73 5.52 46.32
CA SER A 85 23.56 4.18 45.77
C SER A 85 22.61 3.32 46.62
N VAL A 86 21.73 2.56 45.95
CA VAL A 86 20.57 1.81 46.47
C VAL A 86 20.90 0.63 47.41
N ALA A 87 22.10 0.54 47.97
CA ALA A 87 22.52 -0.70 48.65
C ALA A 87 22.12 -0.85 50.13
N THR A 88 21.71 0.21 50.87
CA THR A 88 21.54 0.11 52.35
C THR A 88 20.49 1.04 53.00
N SER A 89 19.51 1.55 52.26
CA SER A 89 18.53 2.54 52.77
C SER A 89 17.14 1.93 53.05
N PRO A 90 16.38 2.36 54.10
CA PRO A 90 14.98 1.98 54.32
C PRO A 90 14.01 2.32 53.17
N LEU A 91 14.43 3.13 52.19
CA LEU A 91 13.70 3.33 50.94
C LEU A 91 13.69 2.07 50.08
N ALA A 92 14.70 1.21 50.22
CA ALA A 92 14.76 -0.05 49.47
C ALA A 92 13.57 -0.94 49.84
N ASP A 93 13.22 -1.03 51.14
CA ASP A 93 12.15 -1.90 51.60
C ASP A 93 10.77 -1.48 51.08
N LEU A 94 10.45 -0.18 51.04
CA LEU A 94 9.15 0.26 50.50
C LEU A 94 9.17 0.55 48.99
N ALA A 95 10.33 0.78 48.37
CA ALA A 95 10.44 0.61 46.93
C ALA A 95 10.10 -0.84 46.56
N VAL A 96 10.67 -1.83 47.26
CA VAL A 96 10.36 -3.25 47.10
C VAL A 96 8.88 -3.53 47.37
N ALA A 97 8.29 -3.04 48.47
CA ALA A 97 6.88 -3.29 48.76
C ALA A 97 5.92 -2.68 47.73
N VAL A 98 6.18 -1.45 47.25
CA VAL A 98 5.40 -0.83 46.17
C VAL A 98 5.60 -1.58 44.86
N LEU A 99 6.82 -2.03 44.57
CA LEU A 99 7.13 -2.83 43.39
C LEU A 99 6.47 -4.21 43.44
N GLU A 100 6.44 -4.87 44.59
CA GLU A 100 5.72 -6.12 44.83
C GLU A 100 4.21 -5.93 44.63
N PHE A 101 3.63 -4.85 45.19
CA PHE A 101 2.23 -4.49 45.00
C PHE A 101 1.89 -4.23 43.52
N LEU A 102 2.79 -3.57 42.78
CA LEU A 102 2.66 -3.32 41.34
C LEU A 102 3.04 -4.53 40.47
N GLY A 103 3.47 -5.65 41.06
CA GLY A 103 3.86 -6.87 40.35
C GLY A 103 5.17 -6.75 39.54
N ARG A 104 6.12 -5.93 40.01
CA ARG A 104 7.39 -5.60 39.35
C ARG A 104 8.60 -5.68 40.30
N PRO A 105 8.81 -6.79 41.03
CA PRO A 105 9.79 -6.87 42.12
C PRO A 105 11.26 -6.66 41.71
N ASP A 106 11.59 -6.86 40.43
CA ASP A 106 12.98 -6.83 39.93
C ASP A 106 13.44 -5.49 39.33
N ALA A 107 12.63 -4.42 39.42
CA ALA A 107 12.93 -3.14 38.77
C ALA A 107 13.58 -2.12 39.73
N LEU A 108 14.76 -1.59 39.38
CA LEU A 108 15.46 -0.54 40.15
C LEU A 108 15.08 0.86 39.66
N TYR A 109 14.69 1.75 40.58
CA TYR A 109 14.25 3.13 40.30
C TYR A 109 14.93 4.15 41.22
N PHE A 110 15.08 5.40 40.77
CA PHE A 110 15.72 6.49 41.54
C PHE A 110 14.70 7.24 42.42
N GLY A 111 15.17 8.06 43.38
CA GLY A 111 14.31 8.70 44.40
C GLY A 111 13.17 9.59 43.85
N GLU A 112 13.36 10.22 42.69
CA GLU A 112 12.30 11.01 42.02
C GLU A 112 11.22 10.10 41.38
N ASP A 113 11.59 8.92 40.91
CA ASP A 113 10.67 7.90 40.39
C ASP A 113 9.79 7.32 41.52
N LEU A 114 10.24 7.42 42.77
CA LEU A 114 9.54 6.88 43.93
C LEU A 114 8.23 7.61 44.24
N SER A 115 8.23 8.94 44.20
CA SER A 115 7.00 9.75 44.36
C SER A 115 5.97 9.39 43.28
N LEU A 116 6.42 9.14 42.06
CA LEU A 116 5.56 8.72 40.96
C LEU A 116 5.00 7.30 41.19
N LEU A 117 5.81 6.37 41.72
CA LEU A 117 5.38 5.01 42.07
C LEU A 117 4.35 5.01 43.21
N ILE A 118 4.55 5.81 44.25
CA ILE A 118 3.56 5.98 45.35
C ILE A 118 2.26 6.55 44.80
N ALA A 119 2.35 7.58 43.96
CA ALA A 119 1.16 8.16 43.35
C ALA A 119 0.39 7.14 42.51
N GLN A 120 1.08 6.30 41.73
CA GLN A 120 0.45 5.22 40.99
C GLN A 120 -0.23 4.22 41.92
N ALA A 121 0.43 3.77 43.00
CA ALA A 121 -0.16 2.84 43.96
C ALA A 121 -1.39 3.44 44.68
N ALA A 122 -1.31 4.72 45.08
CA ALA A 122 -2.43 5.46 45.67
C ALA A 122 -3.62 5.55 44.70
N LEU A 123 -3.37 5.77 43.40
CA LEU A 123 -4.44 5.75 42.39
C LEU A 123 -5.10 4.38 42.26
N GLU A 124 -4.34 3.28 42.29
CA GLU A 124 -4.88 1.90 42.28
C GLU A 124 -5.79 1.65 43.48
N LEU A 125 -5.40 2.16 44.65
CA LEU A 125 -6.15 2.05 45.92
C LEU A 125 -7.27 3.09 46.06
N ARG A 126 -7.45 3.98 45.07
CA ARG A 126 -8.45 5.06 45.05
C ARG A 126 -8.22 6.14 46.11
N TRP A 127 -6.98 6.35 46.52
CA TRP A 127 -6.58 7.42 47.44
C TRP A 127 -6.20 8.69 46.67
N ALA A 128 -7.21 9.38 46.15
CA ALA A 128 -7.04 10.52 45.26
C ALA A 128 -6.17 11.65 45.84
N PHE A 129 -6.44 12.04 47.09
CA PHE A 129 -5.68 13.10 47.77
C PHE A 129 -4.19 12.74 47.90
N THR A 130 -3.89 11.52 48.31
CA THR A 130 -2.53 11.00 48.45
C THR A 130 -1.79 11.01 47.12
N ALA A 131 -2.43 10.52 46.06
CA ALA A 131 -1.88 10.55 44.72
C ALA A 131 -1.58 11.97 44.25
N GLU A 132 -2.50 12.90 44.47
CA GLU A 132 -2.33 14.32 44.10
C GLU A 132 -1.13 14.96 44.79
N VAL A 133 -0.98 14.73 46.10
CA VAL A 133 0.16 15.24 46.88
C VAL A 133 1.49 14.74 46.32
N PHE A 134 1.63 13.43 46.10
CA PHE A 134 2.90 12.86 45.62
C PHE A 134 3.21 13.22 44.16
N LEU A 135 2.20 13.45 43.32
CA LEU A 135 2.39 13.94 41.95
C LEU A 135 2.91 15.37 41.91
N ASN A 136 2.34 16.27 42.72
CA ASN A 136 2.82 17.65 42.78
C ASN A 136 4.22 17.74 43.39
N LEU A 137 4.55 16.88 44.37
CA LEU A 137 5.92 16.76 44.88
C LEU A 137 6.92 16.30 43.80
N HIS A 138 6.52 15.36 42.94
CA HIS A 138 7.33 14.93 41.81
C HIS A 138 7.54 16.06 40.78
N ASP A 139 6.48 16.80 40.44
CA ASP A 139 6.56 17.93 39.49
C ASP A 139 7.43 19.08 40.06
N GLU A 140 7.39 19.36 41.36
CA GLU A 140 8.24 20.37 42.01
C GLU A 140 9.73 19.96 42.06
N ALA A 141 10.04 18.67 42.19
CA ALA A 141 11.43 18.18 42.17
C ALA A 141 12.14 18.45 40.83
N LEU A 142 11.40 18.40 39.71
CA LEU A 142 11.90 18.75 38.37
C LEU A 142 12.23 20.25 38.21
N ALA A 143 11.64 21.13 39.03
CA ALA A 143 11.88 22.58 38.97
C ALA A 143 13.29 23.01 39.43
N PHE A 144 14.07 22.11 40.03
CA PHE A 144 15.48 22.37 40.39
C PHE A 144 16.44 22.35 39.20
N ALA A 145 16.02 21.82 38.04
CA ALA A 145 16.67 22.09 36.76
C ALA A 145 15.98 23.31 36.15
N LEU A 146 16.62 24.49 36.22
CA LEU A 146 16.10 25.77 35.71
C LEU A 146 15.29 25.57 34.42
N PRO A 147 13.94 25.65 34.46
CA PRO A 147 13.16 25.67 33.24
C PRO A 147 13.45 26.99 32.51
N PRO A 148 13.43 27.02 31.16
CA PRO A 148 13.48 28.28 30.43
C PRO A 148 12.36 29.22 30.94
N PRO A 149 12.59 30.54 30.99
CA PRO A 149 11.79 31.54 31.73
C PRO A 149 10.35 31.77 31.22
N SER A 150 9.74 30.81 30.53
CA SER A 150 8.44 30.93 29.86
C SER A 150 7.47 29.77 30.13
N VAL A 151 7.76 28.84 31.05
CA VAL A 151 6.82 27.75 31.39
C VAL A 151 5.98 28.16 32.61
N PRO A 152 4.64 28.30 32.49
CA PRO A 152 3.78 28.60 33.62
C PRO A 152 3.85 27.49 34.69
N PRO A 153 3.67 27.80 35.98
CA PRO A 153 3.55 26.77 37.02
C PRO A 153 2.33 25.88 36.71
N HIS A 154 2.58 24.58 36.58
CA HIS A 154 1.55 23.56 36.41
C HIS A 154 1.18 22.95 37.76
N VAL A 155 -0.08 22.52 37.92
CA VAL A 155 -0.54 21.78 39.09
C VAL A 155 -1.20 20.50 38.59
N THR A 156 -0.90 19.39 39.24
CA THR A 156 -1.54 18.10 38.98
C THR A 156 -2.70 17.92 39.95
N HIS A 157 -3.87 17.61 39.41
CA HIS A 157 -5.08 17.31 40.16
C HIS A 157 -5.54 15.89 39.88
N VAL A 158 -6.09 15.21 40.89
CA VAL A 158 -6.66 13.86 40.74
C VAL A 158 -8.18 13.96 40.76
N TYR A 159 -8.79 13.45 39.71
CA TYR A 159 -10.24 13.44 39.55
C TYR A 159 -10.79 12.02 39.59
N GLU A 160 -11.93 11.83 40.23
CA GLU A 160 -12.76 10.64 40.00
C GLU A 160 -13.32 10.71 38.57
N VAL A 161 -13.32 9.59 37.84
CA VAL A 161 -13.79 9.54 36.45
C VAL A 161 -15.14 8.84 36.38
N ALA A 162 -16.13 9.55 35.86
CA ALA A 162 -17.47 9.01 35.64
C ALA A 162 -17.90 9.15 34.17
N THR A 163 -18.75 8.23 33.73
CA THR A 163 -19.48 8.47 32.48
C THR A 163 -20.52 9.58 32.72
N PRO A 164 -20.76 10.47 31.75
CA PRO A 164 -21.75 11.53 31.90
C PRO A 164 -23.16 11.02 32.28
N HIS A 165 -23.55 9.86 31.74
CA HIS A 165 -24.82 9.20 32.07
C HIS A 165 -24.89 8.78 33.53
N ALA A 166 -23.85 8.09 34.03
CA ALA A 166 -23.78 7.65 35.42
C ALA A 166 -23.80 8.86 36.37
N TYR A 167 -23.01 9.88 36.08
CA TYR A 167 -22.98 11.11 36.88
C TYR A 167 -24.34 11.80 36.95
N CYS A 168 -25.06 11.92 35.82
CA CYS A 168 -26.39 12.52 35.82
C CYS A 168 -27.40 11.67 36.60
N ALA A 169 -27.36 10.34 36.44
CA ALA A 169 -28.25 9.42 37.15
C ALA A 169 -28.01 9.47 38.67
N ASP A 170 -26.76 9.39 39.10
CA ASP A 170 -26.37 9.37 40.51
C ASP A 170 -26.72 10.68 41.24
N ARG A 171 -26.72 11.80 40.51
CA ARG A 171 -27.04 13.14 41.05
C ARG A 171 -28.45 13.62 40.73
N GLY A 172 -29.29 12.78 40.12
CA GLY A 172 -30.66 13.14 39.74
C GLY A 172 -30.73 14.33 38.78
N ILE A 173 -29.70 14.56 37.97
CA ILE A 173 -29.68 15.62 36.96
C ILE A 173 -30.54 15.15 35.78
N PRO A 174 -31.60 15.89 35.43
CA PRO A 174 -32.45 15.50 34.32
C PRO A 174 -31.68 15.60 33.00
N TYR A 175 -31.84 14.59 32.15
CA TYR A 175 -31.29 14.57 30.80
C TYR A 175 -32.36 14.18 29.79
N ARG A 176 -32.21 14.65 28.56
CA ARG A 176 -33.08 14.36 27.42
C ARG A 176 -32.36 13.41 26.46
N ALA A 177 -33.00 12.30 26.10
CA ALA A 177 -32.53 11.48 24.98
C ALA A 177 -32.77 12.21 23.64
N LEU A 178 -31.70 12.45 22.90
CA LEU A 178 -31.74 13.00 21.54
C LEU A 178 -31.83 11.89 20.50
N LEU A 179 -31.11 10.79 20.74
CA LEU A 179 -31.17 9.57 19.94
C LEU A 179 -31.22 8.36 20.89
N PRO A 180 -31.94 7.29 20.54
CA PRO A 180 -31.91 6.05 21.29
C PRO A 180 -30.55 5.33 21.15
N ALA A 181 -30.38 4.25 21.91
CA ALA A 181 -29.33 3.27 21.64
C ALA A 181 -29.48 2.76 20.20
N ARG A 182 -28.34 2.53 19.54
CA ARG A 182 -28.30 2.24 18.09
C ARG A 182 -27.09 1.42 17.74
N ASP A 183 -27.19 0.61 16.70
CA ASP A 183 -26.05 -0.19 16.26
C ASP A 183 -25.03 0.63 15.48
N SER A 184 -23.76 0.27 15.66
CA SER A 184 -22.69 0.72 14.78
C SER A 184 -22.66 -0.05 13.47
N ILE A 185 -22.00 0.53 12.46
CA ILE A 185 -21.75 -0.12 11.17
C ILE A 185 -20.79 -1.29 11.37
N SER A 186 -21.10 -2.45 10.79
CA SER A 186 -20.10 -3.52 10.64
C SER A 186 -19.15 -3.18 9.50
N VAL A 187 -17.85 -3.30 9.75
CA VAL A 187 -16.81 -2.85 8.83
C VAL A 187 -15.88 -3.99 8.48
N THR A 188 -15.73 -4.25 7.17
CA THR A 188 -14.75 -5.18 6.62
C THR A 188 -13.79 -4.42 5.71
N PRO A 189 -12.57 -4.11 6.16
CA PRO A 189 -11.60 -3.43 5.31
C PRO A 189 -11.18 -4.33 4.14
N LYS A 190 -11.16 -3.76 2.93
CA LYS A 190 -10.76 -4.48 1.72
C LYS A 190 -9.31 -4.16 1.39
N LEU A 191 -8.48 -5.19 1.21
CA LEU A 191 -7.10 -5.05 0.74
C LEU A 191 -7.00 -5.39 -0.75
N THR A 192 -6.15 -4.69 -1.48
CA THR A 192 -5.91 -4.94 -2.91
C THR A 192 -4.92 -6.08 -3.18
N GLU A 193 -4.01 -6.36 -2.24
CA GLU A 193 -3.04 -7.46 -2.36
C GLU A 193 -3.58 -8.75 -1.75
N ALA A 194 -3.54 -9.84 -2.52
CA ALA A 194 -3.88 -11.17 -2.04
C ALA A 194 -2.75 -11.74 -1.17
N GLY A 195 -3.09 -12.24 0.03
CA GLY A 195 -2.13 -12.91 0.93
C GLY A 195 -1.53 -12.03 2.03
N SER A 196 -1.75 -10.71 2.03
CA SER A 196 -1.48 -9.87 3.21
C SER A 196 -2.42 -10.29 4.35
N PRO A 197 -1.98 -10.29 5.63
CA PRO A 197 -2.87 -10.54 6.75
C PRO A 197 -3.98 -9.49 6.76
N ALA A 198 -5.19 -9.88 6.33
CA ALA A 198 -6.31 -8.97 6.32
C ALA A 198 -6.67 -8.57 7.76
N PRO A 199 -6.91 -7.27 8.03
CA PRO A 199 -7.42 -6.86 9.33
C PRO A 199 -8.74 -7.59 9.59
N LYS A 200 -8.92 -8.04 10.85
CA LYS A 200 -10.13 -8.77 11.25
C LYS A 200 -11.35 -7.86 11.06
N PRO A 201 -12.45 -8.33 10.45
CA PRO A 201 -13.68 -7.55 10.37
C PRO A 201 -14.16 -7.14 11.76
N LEU A 202 -14.69 -5.91 11.89
CA LEU A 202 -15.37 -5.47 13.10
C LEU A 202 -16.87 -5.71 12.98
N ALA A 203 -17.41 -6.40 13.98
CA ALA A 203 -18.85 -6.60 14.10
C ALA A 203 -19.55 -5.31 14.52
N ALA A 204 -20.85 -5.20 14.19
CA ALA A 204 -21.70 -4.15 14.73
C ALA A 204 -21.78 -4.28 16.26
N THR A 205 -21.76 -3.13 16.96
CA THR A 205 -21.88 -3.05 18.41
C THR A 205 -22.89 -1.96 18.77
N GLU A 206 -23.64 -2.17 19.85
CA GLU A 206 -24.57 -1.17 20.34
C GLU A 206 -23.83 0.06 20.89
N LEU A 207 -24.17 1.23 20.34
CA LEU A 207 -23.81 2.54 20.85
C LEU A 207 -24.87 2.99 21.87
N PRO A 208 -24.46 3.64 22.97
CA PRO A 208 -25.41 4.17 23.95
C PRO A 208 -26.30 5.28 23.35
N PRO A 209 -27.43 5.58 24.00
CA PRO A 209 -28.24 6.73 23.61
C PRO A 209 -27.42 8.02 23.64
N VAL A 210 -27.73 8.94 22.72
CA VAL A 210 -27.18 10.30 22.78
C VAL A 210 -28.09 11.11 23.68
N ILE A 211 -27.53 11.69 24.73
CA ILE A 211 -28.26 12.53 25.68
C ILE A 211 -27.78 13.97 25.65
N ALA A 212 -28.67 14.87 26.03
CA ALA A 212 -28.35 16.23 26.41
C ALA A 212 -28.72 16.49 27.87
N ALA A 213 -27.83 17.14 28.61
CA ALA A 213 -28.04 17.53 30.01
C ALA A 213 -27.52 18.95 30.25
N GLU A 214 -28.09 19.66 31.21
CA GLU A 214 -27.58 20.97 31.65
C GLU A 214 -26.77 20.76 32.93
N LEU A 215 -25.45 20.95 32.83
CA LEU A 215 -24.53 20.82 33.96
C LEU A 215 -24.20 22.20 34.51
N SER A 216 -24.26 22.36 35.83
CA SER A 216 -24.00 23.65 36.49
C SER A 216 -22.60 23.68 37.11
N ASN A 217 -21.96 24.84 37.07
CA ASN A 217 -20.66 25.11 37.69
C ASN A 217 -19.60 24.07 37.34
N VAL A 218 -19.37 23.90 36.04
CA VAL A 218 -18.36 22.97 35.51
C VAL A 218 -17.22 23.74 34.87
N ALA A 219 -16.08 23.09 34.70
CA ALA A 219 -14.97 23.61 33.91
C ALA A 219 -14.68 22.71 32.72
N VAL A 220 -14.16 23.31 31.66
CA VAL A 220 -13.62 22.60 30.50
C VAL A 220 -12.20 23.07 30.24
N ILE A 221 -11.44 22.26 29.52
CA ILE A 221 -10.07 22.59 29.18
C ILE A 221 -9.92 22.56 27.67
N GLY A 222 -9.28 23.58 27.10
CA GLY A 222 -8.93 23.58 25.69
C GLY A 222 -8.21 22.28 25.32
N GLY A 223 -8.62 21.65 24.22
CA GLY A 223 -7.91 20.48 23.66
C GLY A 223 -8.11 19.19 24.44
N THR A 224 -9.15 19.12 25.26
CA THR A 224 -9.66 17.87 25.83
C THR A 224 -11.17 17.81 25.68
N GLY A 225 -11.73 16.60 25.62
CA GLY A 225 -13.17 16.38 25.70
C GLY A 225 -13.70 16.34 27.14
N ALA A 226 -12.83 16.55 28.14
CA ALA A 226 -13.16 16.37 29.55
C ALA A 226 -13.96 17.55 30.11
N VAL A 227 -14.98 17.23 30.91
CA VAL A 227 -15.74 18.20 31.71
C VAL A 227 -15.47 17.93 33.18
N LEU A 228 -15.06 18.95 33.92
CA LEU A 228 -14.73 18.88 35.33
C LEU A 228 -15.89 19.46 36.13
N SER A 229 -16.44 18.71 37.07
CA SER A 229 -17.47 19.22 37.97
C SER A 229 -16.86 19.91 39.19
N ALA A 230 -17.66 20.73 39.87
CA ALA A 230 -17.27 21.41 41.11
C ALA A 230 -16.96 20.45 42.28
N ASP A 231 -17.50 19.23 42.24
CA ASP A 231 -17.27 18.19 43.24
C ASP A 231 -16.15 17.21 42.85
N HIS A 232 -15.20 17.66 42.02
CA HIS A 232 -14.00 16.92 41.62
C HIS A 232 -14.24 15.62 40.84
N VAL A 233 -15.31 15.58 40.02
CA VAL A 233 -15.56 14.49 39.07
C VAL A 233 -15.24 14.94 37.64
N LEU A 234 -14.49 14.11 36.92
CA LEU A 234 -14.21 14.26 35.50
C LEU A 234 -15.19 13.40 34.69
N LEU A 235 -15.97 14.05 33.83
CA LEU A 235 -16.96 13.41 32.97
C LEU A 235 -16.35 13.09 31.62
N SER A 236 -16.13 11.80 31.34
CA SER A 236 -15.67 11.32 30.03
C SER A 236 -15.90 9.82 29.92
N ALA A 237 -16.64 9.40 28.89
CA ALA A 237 -16.86 7.98 28.62
C ALA A 237 -15.56 7.27 28.20
N ASP A 238 -14.75 7.92 27.37
CA ASP A 238 -13.49 7.37 26.88
C ASP A 238 -12.46 7.19 27.99
N LEU A 239 -12.36 8.16 28.91
CA LEU A 239 -11.46 8.04 30.06
C LEU A 239 -11.96 7.01 31.07
N ALA A 240 -13.27 6.89 31.28
CA ALA A 240 -13.82 5.85 32.14
C ALA A 240 -13.47 4.43 31.64
N GLU A 241 -13.54 4.19 30.33
CA GLU A 241 -13.07 2.94 29.72
C GLU A 241 -11.55 2.80 29.81
N SER A 242 -10.81 3.88 29.58
CA SER A 242 -9.34 3.88 29.67
C SER A 242 -8.84 3.59 31.09
N CYS A 243 -9.55 4.02 32.14
CA CYS A 243 -9.24 3.67 33.52
C CYS A 243 -9.40 2.16 33.79
N ARG A 244 -10.38 1.51 33.15
CA ARG A 244 -10.68 0.08 33.32
C ARG A 244 -9.79 -0.84 32.47
N ASP A 245 -9.41 -0.39 31.27
CA ASP A 245 -8.58 -1.16 30.34
C ASP A 245 -7.24 -0.43 30.10
N ARG A 246 -6.18 -0.93 30.77
CA ARG A 246 -4.84 -0.34 30.68
C ARG A 246 -4.18 -0.47 29.30
N GLN A 247 -4.75 -1.21 28.37
CA GLN A 247 -4.25 -1.25 26.99
C GLN A 247 -4.73 -0.05 26.17
N LEU A 248 -5.74 0.69 26.64
CA LEU A 248 -6.20 1.91 26.02
C LEU A 248 -5.26 3.07 26.33
N ARG A 249 -5.03 3.95 25.35
CA ARG A 249 -4.15 5.11 25.44
C ARG A 249 -4.92 6.34 25.91
N PHE A 250 -4.29 7.22 26.70
CA PHE A 250 -4.78 8.60 26.86
C PHE A 250 -4.62 9.40 25.57
N LYS A 251 -5.73 9.93 25.05
CA LYS A 251 -5.70 10.77 23.85
C LYS A 251 -5.00 12.11 24.10
N SER A 252 -5.23 12.71 25.27
CA SER A 252 -4.65 14.00 25.64
C SER A 252 -3.37 13.85 26.47
N PRO A 253 -2.35 14.71 26.24
CA PRO A 253 -1.11 14.72 27.01
C PRO A 253 -1.26 15.29 28.43
N LEU A 254 -2.43 15.84 28.77
CA LEU A 254 -2.69 16.37 30.12
C LEU A 254 -2.89 15.25 31.15
N PHE A 255 -3.32 14.07 30.70
CA PHE A 255 -3.51 12.92 31.59
C PHE A 255 -2.19 12.18 31.77
N ARG A 256 -1.75 12.05 33.02
CA ARG A 256 -0.43 11.51 33.37
C ARG A 256 -0.50 10.08 33.87
N LEU A 257 -1.36 9.83 34.86
CA LEU A 257 -1.56 8.53 35.49
C LEU A 257 -3.05 8.18 35.58
N ARG A 258 -3.35 6.89 35.70
CA ARG A 258 -4.69 6.35 35.99
C ARG A 258 -4.63 5.28 37.07
N GLY A 259 -5.68 5.26 37.87
CA GLY A 259 -6.16 4.09 38.58
C GLY A 259 -7.48 3.58 37.98
N PRO A 260 -8.16 2.63 38.63
CA PRO A 260 -9.40 2.02 38.11
C PRO A 260 -10.58 2.99 38.03
N GLN A 261 -10.56 4.07 38.80
CA GLN A 261 -11.62 5.09 38.86
C GLN A 261 -11.09 6.53 38.91
N HIS A 262 -9.78 6.72 38.98
CA HIS A 262 -9.17 8.04 39.12
C HIS A 262 -8.19 8.31 37.99
N VAL A 263 -8.10 9.57 37.58
CA VAL A 263 -7.09 10.04 36.64
C VAL A 263 -6.37 11.25 37.21
N ALA A 264 -5.05 11.26 37.07
CA ALA A 264 -4.23 12.44 37.34
C ALA A 264 -4.14 13.29 36.08
N MET A 265 -4.49 14.57 36.21
CA MET A 265 -4.46 15.54 35.12
C MET A 265 -3.65 16.76 35.53
N THR A 266 -2.70 17.15 34.68
CA THR A 266 -1.87 18.34 34.88
C THR A 266 -2.44 19.51 34.09
N THR A 267 -2.69 20.64 34.75
CA THR A 267 -3.26 21.85 34.12
C THR A 267 -2.48 23.11 34.50
N ALA A 268 -2.59 24.16 33.70
CA ALA A 268 -2.12 25.50 34.10
C ALA A 268 -2.96 26.03 35.27
N ARG A 269 -2.37 26.86 36.15
CA ARG A 269 -3.12 27.53 37.23
C ARG A 269 -4.29 28.34 36.66
N ASP A 270 -5.41 28.30 37.38
CA ASP A 270 -6.73 28.79 36.96
C ASP A 270 -6.67 30.14 36.23
N GLY A 271 -7.11 30.13 34.97
CA GLY A 271 -7.35 31.34 34.20
C GLY A 271 -8.79 31.79 34.43
N GLY A 272 -8.99 32.83 35.23
CA GLY A 272 -10.29 33.33 35.73
C GLY A 272 -11.27 33.86 34.69
N CYS A 273 -11.59 33.09 33.65
CA CYS A 273 -12.66 33.36 32.69
C CYS A 273 -13.89 32.51 33.04
N SER A 274 -14.98 33.16 33.45
CA SER A 274 -16.26 32.53 33.72
C SER A 274 -17.26 32.84 32.59
N ILE A 275 -17.87 31.80 32.02
CA ILE A 275 -18.89 31.90 30.96
C ILE A 275 -20.25 31.51 31.55
N VAL A 276 -21.28 32.32 31.32
CA VAL A 276 -22.61 32.08 31.88
C VAL A 276 -23.25 30.80 31.33
N ARG A 277 -23.25 30.61 30.01
CA ARG A 277 -23.84 29.43 29.35
C ARG A 277 -23.07 29.05 28.08
N ALA A 278 -22.76 27.77 27.91
CA ALA A 278 -21.98 27.31 26.76
C ALA A 278 -22.27 25.86 26.34
N VAL A 279 -21.76 25.47 25.17
CA VAL A 279 -21.57 24.09 24.70
C VAL A 279 -20.10 23.93 24.34
N SER A 280 -19.48 22.86 24.83
CA SER A 280 -18.10 22.54 24.49
C SER A 280 -18.02 21.70 23.23
N LEU A 281 -17.32 22.19 22.20
CA LEU A 281 -16.90 21.41 21.04
C LEU A 281 -15.40 21.03 21.13
N LEU A 282 -14.80 21.24 22.30
CA LEU A 282 -13.42 20.87 22.59
C LEU A 282 -13.27 19.35 22.66
N HIS A 283 -12.13 18.85 22.20
CA HIS A 283 -11.85 17.42 22.12
C HIS A 283 -10.34 17.17 22.12
N ASP A 284 -9.89 15.96 22.46
CA ASP A 284 -8.46 15.59 22.51
C ASP A 284 -7.77 15.61 21.13
N SER A 285 -8.54 15.76 20.07
CA SER A 285 -8.07 15.86 18.68
C SER A 285 -8.90 16.87 17.89
N ASP A 286 -9.35 17.95 18.55
CA ASP A 286 -10.22 18.98 17.97
C ASP A 286 -9.63 19.70 16.74
N THR A 287 -8.31 19.74 16.60
CA THR A 287 -7.62 20.25 15.40
C THR A 287 -7.44 19.22 14.28
N ASN A 288 -7.83 17.96 14.49
CA ASN A 288 -7.79 16.91 13.48
C ASN A 288 -9.13 16.86 12.70
N TYR A 289 -9.04 16.98 11.38
CA TYR A 289 -10.22 17.11 10.51
C TYR A 289 -11.19 15.93 10.59
N PHE A 290 -10.68 14.71 10.76
CA PHE A 290 -11.53 13.53 10.94
C PHE A 290 -12.37 13.64 12.22
N HIS A 291 -11.71 13.84 13.36
CA HIS A 291 -12.34 13.95 14.67
C HIS A 291 -13.31 15.13 14.74
N PHE A 292 -12.95 16.27 14.13
CA PHE A 292 -13.84 17.42 14.05
C PHE A 292 -15.15 17.10 13.32
N ILE A 293 -15.07 16.47 12.13
CA ILE A 293 -16.25 16.12 11.34
C ILE A 293 -17.12 15.05 12.03
N VAL A 294 -16.51 14.03 12.63
CA VAL A 294 -17.27 12.88 13.16
C VAL A 294 -17.68 13.04 14.62
N GLU A 295 -16.93 13.79 15.45
CA GLU A 295 -17.25 13.93 16.89
C GLU A 295 -17.79 15.32 17.24
N ALA A 296 -17.24 16.41 16.68
CA ALA A 296 -17.64 17.77 17.04
C ALA A 296 -18.85 18.29 16.26
N VAL A 297 -18.92 18.05 14.94
CA VAL A 297 -20.03 18.53 14.09
C VAL A 297 -21.40 17.96 14.52
N PRO A 298 -21.58 16.66 14.81
CA PRO A 298 -22.85 16.15 15.31
C PRO A 298 -23.31 16.81 16.61
N LYS A 299 -22.39 17.05 17.55
CA LYS A 299 -22.68 17.76 18.81
C LYS A 299 -23.11 19.19 18.54
N MET A 300 -22.44 19.88 17.63
CA MET A 300 -22.81 21.23 17.21
C MET A 300 -24.22 21.25 16.58
N MET A 301 -24.52 20.32 15.67
CA MET A 301 -25.84 20.21 15.04
C MET A 301 -26.95 19.97 16.09
N ALA A 302 -26.71 19.10 17.05
CA ALA A 302 -27.64 18.83 18.15
C ALA A 302 -27.82 20.06 19.06
N ALA A 303 -26.74 20.73 19.45
CA ALA A 303 -26.78 21.95 20.25
C ALA A 303 -27.57 23.07 19.56
N LEU A 304 -27.36 23.23 18.25
CA LEU A 304 -28.07 24.21 17.44
C LEU A 304 -29.54 23.86 17.20
N SER A 305 -29.91 22.58 17.30
CA SER A 305 -31.31 22.14 17.23
C SER A 305 -32.04 22.30 18.57
N LEU A 306 -31.31 22.22 19.68
CA LEU A 306 -31.84 22.41 21.04
C LEU A 306 -31.98 23.88 21.44
N SER A 307 -31.16 24.76 20.87
CA SER A 307 -31.29 26.21 21.03
C SER A 307 -32.04 26.80 19.84
N GLY A 308 -33.03 27.66 20.06
CA GLY A 308 -33.70 28.38 18.97
C GLY A 308 -32.74 29.32 18.21
N ALA A 309 -33.08 29.73 16.99
CA ALA A 309 -32.23 30.57 16.14
C ALA A 309 -31.83 31.91 16.81
N ASP A 310 -32.71 32.45 17.65
CA ASP A 310 -32.58 33.77 18.29
C ASP A 310 -31.91 33.69 19.68
N ASP A 311 -31.45 32.51 20.12
CA ASP A 311 -30.79 32.32 21.41
C ASP A 311 -29.36 32.91 21.42
N GLY A 312 -29.26 34.22 21.66
CA GLY A 312 -27.97 34.94 21.81
C GLY A 312 -27.18 34.57 23.07
N SER A 313 -27.74 33.77 23.98
CA SER A 313 -27.05 33.34 25.21
C SER A 313 -26.10 32.17 24.98
N LEU A 314 -26.27 31.41 23.89
CA LEU A 314 -25.51 30.20 23.63
C LEU A 314 -24.11 30.52 23.09
N ARG A 315 -23.08 30.06 23.81
CA ARG A 315 -21.68 30.13 23.38
C ARG A 315 -21.12 28.75 23.02
N LEU A 316 -20.62 28.59 21.81
CA LEU A 316 -19.90 27.41 21.33
C LEU A 316 -18.40 27.60 21.59
N LEU A 317 -17.80 26.68 22.36
CA LEU A 317 -16.38 26.72 22.67
C LEU A 317 -15.60 25.89 21.66
N VAL A 318 -14.64 26.52 20.99
CA VAL A 318 -13.73 25.88 20.04
C VAL A 318 -12.29 26.19 20.38
N ARG A 319 -11.35 25.34 19.96
CA ARG A 319 -9.91 25.61 20.09
C ARG A 319 -9.52 26.89 19.35
N SER A 320 -8.64 27.71 19.92
CA SER A 320 -8.14 28.93 19.28
C SER A 320 -7.29 28.63 18.03
N SER A 321 -6.59 27.50 18.02
CA SER A 321 -5.76 26.98 16.95
C SER A 321 -6.53 26.15 15.91
N LEU A 322 -7.86 26.27 15.85
CA LEU A 322 -8.70 25.53 14.91
C LEU A 322 -8.31 25.85 13.43
N PRO A 323 -8.08 24.85 12.57
CA PRO A 323 -7.72 25.07 11.17
C PRO A 323 -8.79 25.83 10.37
N ARG A 324 -8.35 26.55 9.33
CA ARG A 324 -9.21 27.38 8.46
C ARG A 324 -10.46 26.64 7.95
N THR A 325 -10.30 25.44 7.41
CA THR A 325 -11.42 24.63 6.86
C THR A 325 -12.48 24.34 7.91
N MET A 326 -12.08 24.08 9.16
CA MET A 326 -13.00 23.81 10.26
C MET A 326 -13.71 25.10 10.72
N HIS A 327 -13.02 26.24 10.72
CA HIS A 327 -13.66 27.55 10.91
C HIS A 327 -14.72 27.84 9.84
N GLU A 328 -14.47 27.50 8.57
CA GLU A 328 -15.44 27.63 7.49
C GLU A 328 -16.67 26.74 7.72
N ILE A 329 -16.48 25.50 8.21
CA ILE A 329 -17.58 24.60 8.61
C ILE A 329 -18.41 25.17 9.76
N VAL A 330 -17.77 25.69 10.81
CA VAL A 330 -18.46 26.32 11.94
C VAL A 330 -19.27 27.52 11.45
N GLY A 331 -18.65 28.42 10.68
CA GLY A 331 -19.32 29.60 10.13
C GLY A 331 -20.52 29.23 9.26
N LYS A 332 -20.40 28.15 8.49
CA LYS A 332 -21.49 27.57 7.70
C LYS A 332 -22.66 27.09 8.56
N LEU A 333 -22.39 26.31 9.60
CA LEU A 333 -23.44 25.77 10.47
C LEU A 333 -24.13 26.87 11.29
N LEU A 334 -23.46 28.00 11.51
CA LEU A 334 -23.99 29.20 12.14
C LEU A 334 -24.63 30.21 11.17
N ALA A 335 -24.70 29.91 9.86
CA ALA A 335 -25.14 30.89 8.87
C ALA A 335 -26.56 31.42 9.13
N ASP A 336 -27.44 30.57 9.67
CA ASP A 336 -28.85 30.87 9.94
C ASP A 336 -29.07 31.50 11.34
N ARG A 337 -28.00 31.91 12.05
CA ARG A 337 -28.06 32.51 13.39
C ARG A 337 -27.89 34.02 13.33
N GLU A 338 -28.79 34.74 14.02
CA GLU A 338 -28.72 36.20 14.15
C GLU A 338 -27.42 36.65 14.88
N HIS A 339 -27.07 35.97 15.98
CA HIS A 339 -25.92 36.28 16.83
C HIS A 339 -24.63 35.48 16.51
N ARG A 340 -24.43 35.07 15.25
CA ARG A 340 -23.38 34.11 14.85
C ARG A 340 -21.95 34.42 15.33
N ALA A 341 -21.56 35.70 15.38
CA ALA A 341 -20.20 36.10 15.78
C ALA A 341 -20.01 36.01 17.30
N GLU A 342 -21.05 36.33 18.05
CA GLU A 342 -21.06 36.30 19.52
C GLU A 342 -21.18 34.86 20.05
N SER A 343 -21.82 33.98 19.27
CA SER A 343 -21.96 32.56 19.59
C SER A 343 -20.64 31.78 19.60
N LEU A 344 -19.54 32.27 19.02
CA LEU A 344 -18.29 31.51 18.94
C LEU A 344 -17.22 32.05 19.90
N LEU A 345 -16.78 31.24 20.86
CA LEU A 345 -15.68 31.57 21.77
C LEU A 345 -14.47 30.66 21.52
N ARG A 346 -13.30 31.29 21.37
CA ARG A 346 -12.04 30.60 21.09
C ARG A 346 -11.26 30.41 22.38
N ILE A 347 -10.99 29.15 22.73
CA ILE A 347 -10.31 28.77 23.95
C ILE A 347 -8.85 28.45 23.63
N GLY A 348 -7.95 29.09 24.40
CA GLY A 348 -6.51 28.93 24.27
C GLY A 348 -6.04 27.50 24.51
N ASP A 349 -4.81 27.24 24.08
CA ASP A 349 -4.25 25.92 24.16
C ASP A 349 -4.08 25.46 25.62
N PHE A 350 -4.82 24.40 26.02
CA PHE A 350 -4.88 23.85 27.37
C PHE A 350 -5.38 24.82 28.45
N ALA A 351 -6.05 25.90 28.02
CA ALA A 351 -6.65 26.86 28.94
C ALA A 351 -7.88 26.26 29.62
N ARG A 352 -7.95 26.38 30.95
CA ARG A 352 -9.15 26.09 31.74
C ARG A 352 -10.16 27.24 31.58
N VAL A 353 -11.44 26.88 31.49
CA VAL A 353 -12.56 27.83 31.43
C VAL A 353 -13.67 27.34 32.33
N ASP A 354 -14.10 28.18 33.28
CA ASP A 354 -15.23 27.87 34.15
C ASP A 354 -16.55 28.29 33.49
N ILE A 355 -17.57 27.46 33.63
CA ILE A 355 -18.86 27.59 32.96
C ILE A 355 -19.99 27.45 33.98
N GLY A 356 -20.81 28.49 34.10
CA GLY A 356 -21.98 28.50 34.97
C GLY A 356 -23.01 27.44 34.57
N ARG A 357 -23.32 27.35 33.27
CA ARG A 357 -24.22 26.33 32.69
C ARG A 357 -23.69 25.74 31.38
N LEU A 358 -23.30 24.47 31.38
CA LEU A 358 -22.89 23.74 30.19
C LEU A 358 -24.06 22.90 29.66
N LEU A 359 -24.48 23.14 28.42
CA LEU A 359 -25.30 22.19 27.69
C LEU A 359 -24.38 21.05 27.20
N PHE A 360 -24.34 19.98 27.98
CA PHE A 360 -23.58 18.79 27.69
C PHE A 360 -24.33 17.91 26.69
N ILE A 361 -23.62 17.40 25.68
CA ILE A 361 -24.14 16.45 24.70
C ILE A 361 -23.15 15.28 24.62
N SER A 362 -23.65 14.06 24.83
CA SER A 362 -22.80 12.86 24.79
C SER A 362 -22.35 12.51 23.37
N ASP A 363 -21.33 11.65 23.27
CA ASP A 363 -20.73 11.30 21.98
C ASP A 363 -21.68 10.52 21.07
N PHE A 364 -21.58 10.81 19.77
CA PHE A 364 -22.37 10.14 18.74
C PHE A 364 -21.71 8.85 18.23
N HIS A 365 -20.40 8.75 18.43
CA HIS A 365 -19.53 7.65 18.00
C HIS A 365 -18.58 7.29 19.14
N ARG A 366 -17.89 6.16 19.00
CA ARG A 366 -16.86 5.74 19.94
C ARG A 366 -15.55 5.48 19.20
N PHE A 367 -14.48 6.08 19.70
CA PHE A 367 -13.13 5.97 19.14
C PHE A 367 -12.10 5.78 20.26
N LEU A 368 -11.66 4.55 20.51
CA LEU A 368 -10.70 4.21 21.58
C LEU A 368 -9.38 3.67 21.00
N VAL A 369 -8.24 4.25 21.35
CA VAL A 369 -6.93 3.84 20.80
C VAL A 369 -6.24 2.87 21.75
N ARG A 370 -5.67 1.78 21.22
CA ARG A 370 -4.87 0.81 21.99
C ARG A 370 -3.38 1.00 21.71
N ASP A 371 -2.54 0.84 22.73
CA ASP A 371 -1.09 0.95 22.60
C ASP A 371 -0.45 -0.32 22.01
N ASP A 372 -0.88 -1.50 22.45
CA ASP A 372 -0.18 -2.76 22.15
C ASP A 372 -1.02 -3.80 21.38
N ALA A 373 -2.18 -3.40 20.86
CA ALA A 373 -3.10 -4.32 20.18
C ALA A 373 -3.90 -3.65 19.06
N ALA A 374 -4.36 -4.46 18.11
CA ALA A 374 -5.34 -4.03 17.11
C ALA A 374 -6.68 -3.64 17.79
N PRO A 375 -7.47 -2.73 17.19
CA PRO A 375 -8.79 -2.38 17.69
C PRO A 375 -9.73 -3.60 17.80
N ARG A 376 -10.55 -3.63 18.86
CA ARG A 376 -11.68 -4.56 19.07
C ARG A 376 -12.96 -3.95 18.49
N ASP A 377 -14.01 -4.77 18.34
CA ASP A 377 -15.32 -4.35 17.78
C ASP A 377 -15.87 -3.06 18.42
N ARG A 378 -15.77 -2.96 19.75
CA ARG A 378 -16.27 -1.81 20.51
C ARG A 378 -15.37 -0.57 20.49
N ASP A 379 -14.13 -0.65 19.98
CA ASP A 379 -13.17 0.46 20.03
C ASP A 379 -13.34 1.43 18.84
N ARG A 380 -14.03 0.99 17.77
CA ARG A 380 -14.28 1.75 16.53
C ARG A 380 -15.74 1.59 16.13
N ALA A 381 -16.63 2.31 16.80
CA ALA A 381 -18.07 2.19 16.59
C ALA A 381 -18.66 3.49 16.05
N PHE A 382 -19.05 3.47 14.78
CA PHE A 382 -19.62 4.60 14.06
C PHE A 382 -21.06 4.29 13.63
N CYS A 383 -21.94 5.29 13.66
CA CYS A 383 -23.34 5.15 13.26
C CYS A 383 -23.55 5.75 11.86
N ALA A 384 -24.10 4.96 10.93
CA ALA A 384 -24.34 5.39 9.55
C ALA A 384 -25.28 6.59 9.47
N ASP A 385 -26.36 6.59 10.25
CA ASP A 385 -27.37 7.65 10.20
C ASP A 385 -26.80 8.99 10.66
N THR A 386 -25.94 8.98 11.69
CA THR A 386 -25.21 10.20 12.09
C THR A 386 -24.28 10.68 10.97
N ILE A 387 -23.50 9.78 10.35
CA ILE A 387 -22.56 10.16 9.27
C ILE A 387 -23.33 10.77 8.09
N ARG A 388 -24.46 10.16 7.70
CA ARG A 388 -25.34 10.68 6.64
C ARG A 388 -25.99 12.00 7.02
N ALA A 389 -26.39 12.19 8.28
CA ALA A 389 -26.93 13.46 8.75
C ALA A 389 -25.88 14.58 8.70
N VAL A 390 -24.63 14.30 9.09
CA VAL A 390 -23.50 15.23 8.95
C VAL A 390 -23.25 15.55 7.48
N GLN A 391 -23.17 14.53 6.62
CA GLN A 391 -23.02 14.69 5.17
C GLN A 391 -24.10 15.63 4.63
N ALA A 392 -25.39 15.31 4.85
CA ALA A 392 -26.52 16.08 4.36
C ALA A 392 -26.52 17.53 4.85
N ARG A 393 -26.08 17.79 6.09
CA ARG A 393 -26.01 19.15 6.64
C ARG A 393 -24.86 19.97 6.03
N LEU A 394 -23.76 19.31 5.69
CA LEU A 394 -22.55 19.95 5.17
C LEU A 394 -22.50 20.00 3.64
N ASP A 395 -23.27 19.18 2.94
CA ASP A 395 -23.27 19.04 1.49
C ASP A 395 -24.43 19.81 0.85
N ASP A 396 -24.27 21.13 0.74
CA ASP A 396 -25.19 22.03 0.06
C ASP A 396 -24.52 22.69 -1.16
N GLY A 397 -25.06 22.41 -2.33
CA GLY A 397 -24.58 22.97 -3.58
C GLY A 397 -25.43 22.53 -4.76
N PRO A 398 -25.44 23.30 -5.87
CA PRO A 398 -26.16 22.91 -7.07
C PRO A 398 -25.66 21.55 -7.59
N GLU A 399 -26.53 20.78 -8.25
CA GLU A 399 -26.12 19.57 -8.96
C GLU A 399 -25.05 19.93 -10.00
N ALA A 400 -23.79 19.59 -9.72
CA ALA A 400 -22.74 19.66 -10.71
C ALA A 400 -22.85 18.45 -11.65
N ALA A 401 -22.82 18.70 -12.96
CA ALA A 401 -22.71 17.64 -13.96
C ALA A 401 -21.52 16.73 -13.64
N VAL A 402 -21.74 15.41 -13.61
CA VAL A 402 -20.70 14.41 -13.35
C VAL A 402 -19.64 14.55 -14.45
N ALA A 403 -18.42 14.95 -14.08
CA ALA A 403 -17.24 14.59 -14.85
C ALA A 403 -16.59 13.43 -14.12
N TYR A 404 -16.09 12.45 -14.86
CA TYR A 404 -15.39 11.29 -14.32
C TYR A 404 -13.96 11.70 -13.93
N ASP A 405 -13.83 12.54 -12.91
CA ASP A 405 -12.54 13.05 -12.43
C ASP A 405 -11.89 12.01 -11.49
N ALA A 406 -10.56 11.90 -11.53
CA ALA A 406 -9.79 11.06 -10.62
C ALA A 406 -8.70 11.92 -9.97
N ILE A 407 -8.50 11.78 -8.66
CA ILE A 407 -7.58 12.62 -7.90
C ILE A 407 -6.64 11.81 -7.02
N PHE A 408 -5.42 12.32 -6.83
CA PHE A 408 -4.46 11.85 -5.86
C PHE A 408 -4.33 12.83 -4.69
N VAL A 409 -4.49 12.35 -3.45
CA VAL A 409 -4.48 13.15 -2.23
C VAL A 409 -3.21 12.84 -1.42
N PRO A 410 -2.13 13.65 -1.55
CA PRO A 410 -0.91 13.46 -0.78
C PRO A 410 -1.05 13.96 0.67
N ARG A 411 -0.14 13.51 1.54
CA ARG A 411 0.03 14.09 2.88
C ARG A 411 1.03 15.25 2.84
N PRO A 412 0.80 16.32 3.62
CA PRO A 412 1.77 17.41 3.77
C PRO A 412 3.16 16.91 4.17
N LYS A 413 4.22 17.61 3.73
CA LYS A 413 5.60 17.34 4.19
C LYS A 413 5.67 17.49 5.72
N GLY A 414 6.36 16.55 6.38
CA GLY A 414 6.50 16.52 7.84
C GLY A 414 5.30 15.94 8.61
N ALA A 415 4.22 15.55 7.93
CA ALA A 415 3.16 14.78 8.56
C ALA A 415 3.64 13.35 8.86
N GLY A 416 3.18 12.76 9.98
CA GLY A 416 3.55 11.37 10.34
C GLY A 416 3.07 10.34 9.30
N ARG A 417 3.64 9.12 9.30
CA ARG A 417 3.53 8.12 8.21
C ARG A 417 4.03 8.66 6.85
N PRO A 418 5.32 9.04 6.73
CA PRO A 418 5.82 9.54 5.46
C PRO A 418 5.92 8.42 4.42
N LEU A 419 5.38 8.67 3.22
CA LEU A 419 5.58 7.86 2.03
C LEU A 419 6.95 8.19 1.42
N CYS A 420 7.90 7.28 1.55
CA CYS A 420 9.31 7.51 1.19
C CYS A 420 9.52 7.74 -0.31
N ASN A 421 8.80 7.02 -1.17
CA ASN A 421 8.85 7.18 -2.62
C ASN A 421 7.67 7.98 -3.18
N ARG A 422 7.21 9.01 -2.45
CA ARG A 422 6.05 9.83 -2.85
C ARG A 422 6.20 10.44 -4.24
N ALA A 423 7.39 10.93 -4.60
CA ALA A 423 7.62 11.54 -5.91
C ALA A 423 7.38 10.54 -7.06
N GLU A 424 7.76 9.27 -6.87
CA GLU A 424 7.50 8.20 -7.84
C GLU A 424 6.00 7.88 -7.91
N VAL A 425 5.32 7.84 -6.76
CA VAL A 425 3.86 7.63 -6.67
C VAL A 425 3.09 8.76 -7.35
N GLU A 426 3.41 10.02 -7.03
CA GLU A 426 2.81 11.20 -7.66
C GLU A 426 3.05 11.21 -9.15
N SER A 427 4.28 10.94 -9.59
CA SER A 427 4.63 10.86 -11.00
C SER A 427 3.80 9.78 -11.71
N ALA A 428 3.70 8.58 -11.15
CA ALA A 428 2.96 7.49 -11.75
C ALA A 428 1.43 7.68 -11.70
N LEU A 429 0.89 8.37 -10.69
CA LEU A 429 -0.55 8.65 -10.59
C LEU A 429 -0.96 9.86 -11.44
N SER A 430 -0.09 10.87 -11.56
CA SER A 430 -0.23 11.95 -12.55
C SER A 430 -0.12 11.39 -13.97
N ALA A 431 0.87 10.53 -14.17
CA ALA A 431 0.96 9.62 -15.31
C ALA A 431 0.00 8.43 -15.15
N ALA A 432 -1.06 8.50 -14.33
CA ALA A 432 -2.29 7.72 -14.42
C ALA A 432 -3.51 8.61 -14.72
N GLY A 433 -3.27 9.92 -14.85
CA GLY A 433 -4.23 10.99 -15.10
C GLY A 433 -5.11 11.32 -13.90
N LEU A 434 -4.62 10.95 -12.71
CA LEU A 434 -5.11 11.48 -11.46
C LEU A 434 -4.47 12.85 -11.24
N GLU A 435 -5.29 13.86 -10.99
CA GLU A 435 -4.82 15.18 -10.63
C GLU A 435 -4.35 15.17 -9.16
N GLY A 436 -3.13 15.63 -8.89
CA GLY A 436 -2.69 15.87 -7.52
C GLY A 436 -3.54 16.98 -6.89
N PHE A 437 -4.17 16.67 -5.76
CA PHE A 437 -5.05 17.59 -5.04
C PHE A 437 -4.69 17.62 -3.56
N GLU A 438 -4.23 18.77 -3.08
CA GLU A 438 -3.93 19.02 -1.67
C GLU A 438 -5.12 19.71 -0.98
N PRO A 439 -5.98 18.99 -0.23
CA PRO A 439 -7.19 19.60 0.32
C PRO A 439 -6.85 20.71 1.33
N GLY A 440 -5.77 20.55 2.09
CA GLY A 440 -5.31 21.53 3.08
C GLY A 440 -4.90 22.89 2.47
N ALA A 441 -4.65 22.96 1.16
CA ALA A 441 -4.29 24.19 0.47
C ALA A 441 -5.51 25.02 0.02
N VAL A 442 -6.73 24.45 0.07
CA VAL A 442 -7.95 25.09 -0.43
C VAL A 442 -9.04 25.18 0.64
N GLY A 443 -10.02 26.06 0.42
CA GLY A 443 -11.18 26.23 1.29
C GLY A 443 -12.12 25.02 1.25
N PHE A 444 -12.96 24.89 2.27
CA PHE A 444 -13.89 23.78 2.48
C PHE A 444 -14.83 23.55 1.28
N SER A 445 -15.38 24.62 0.70
CA SER A 445 -16.26 24.52 -0.47
C SER A 445 -15.58 23.86 -1.66
N GLU A 446 -14.30 24.18 -1.92
CA GLU A 446 -13.52 23.59 -3.01
C GLU A 446 -13.17 22.12 -2.71
N GLN A 447 -12.80 21.80 -1.45
CA GLN A 447 -12.56 20.41 -1.04
C GLN A 447 -13.79 19.54 -1.31
N ARG A 448 -14.97 19.95 -0.84
CA ARG A 448 -16.22 19.23 -1.10
C ARG A 448 -16.49 19.09 -2.59
N TRP A 449 -16.36 20.18 -3.35
CA TRP A 449 -16.63 20.19 -4.79
C TRP A 449 -15.73 19.20 -5.54
N ARG A 450 -14.43 19.17 -5.23
CA ARG A 450 -13.48 18.23 -5.84
C ARG A 450 -13.80 16.77 -5.52
N PHE A 451 -14.05 16.43 -4.25
CA PHE A 451 -14.38 15.06 -3.87
C PHE A 451 -15.74 14.60 -4.42
N ARG A 452 -16.74 15.48 -4.46
CA ARG A 452 -18.08 15.21 -5.01
C ARG A 452 -18.06 14.86 -6.50
N ARG A 453 -17.11 15.41 -7.25
CA ARG A 453 -16.92 15.13 -8.68
C ARG A 453 -16.03 13.93 -8.95
N SER A 454 -15.28 13.49 -7.95
CA SER A 454 -14.30 12.42 -8.13
C SER A 454 -14.99 11.06 -8.17
N PHE A 455 -14.78 10.34 -9.27
CA PHE A 455 -15.16 8.93 -9.38
C PHE A 455 -14.14 8.04 -8.66
N LEU A 456 -12.84 8.36 -8.78
CA LEU A 456 -11.74 7.63 -8.14
C LEU A 456 -10.89 8.58 -7.28
N VAL A 457 -10.75 8.24 -6.00
CA VAL A 457 -9.88 8.98 -5.06
C VAL A 457 -8.77 8.06 -4.56
N VAL A 458 -7.53 8.33 -4.95
CA VAL A 458 -6.35 7.68 -4.39
C VAL A 458 -5.73 8.62 -3.37
N GLY A 459 -5.32 8.15 -2.20
CA GLY A 459 -4.72 9.07 -1.23
C GLY A 459 -3.94 8.39 -0.12
N GLU A 460 -2.99 9.11 0.44
CA GLU A 460 -2.26 8.67 1.63
C GLU A 460 -3.18 8.67 2.86
N SER A 461 -3.14 7.61 3.67
CA SER A 461 -3.96 7.46 4.88
C SER A 461 -3.82 8.68 5.78
N GLY A 462 -4.91 9.41 6.04
CA GLY A 462 -4.86 10.68 6.78
C GLY A 462 -6.19 11.39 6.84
N ALA A 463 -6.26 12.43 7.68
CA ALA A 463 -7.49 13.16 7.96
C ALA A 463 -8.13 13.75 6.69
N ALA A 464 -7.35 14.08 5.67
CA ALA A 464 -7.85 14.53 4.36
C ALA A 464 -8.81 13.52 3.69
N MET A 465 -8.63 12.21 3.94
CA MET A 465 -9.51 11.15 3.43
C MET A 465 -10.91 11.15 4.06
N THR A 466 -11.14 11.96 5.11
CA THR A 466 -12.50 12.20 5.64
C THR A 466 -13.42 12.77 4.56
N ASN A 467 -12.87 13.54 3.61
CA ASN A 467 -13.63 14.10 2.49
C ASN A 467 -14.27 13.06 1.56
N LEU A 468 -13.95 11.77 1.71
CA LEU A 468 -14.72 10.68 1.08
C LEU A 468 -16.21 10.75 1.42
N LEU A 469 -16.62 11.37 2.54
CA LEU A 469 -18.04 11.57 2.84
C LEU A 469 -18.77 12.41 1.78
N PHE A 470 -18.06 13.22 0.98
CA PHE A 470 -18.67 14.09 -0.01
C PHE A 470 -18.70 13.47 -1.42
N CYS A 471 -18.08 12.30 -1.60
CA CYS A 471 -18.15 11.56 -2.86
C CYS A 471 -19.59 11.07 -3.12
N LYS A 472 -19.93 10.86 -4.40
CA LYS A 472 -21.23 10.29 -4.76
C LYS A 472 -21.27 8.79 -4.47
N PRO A 473 -22.45 8.22 -4.15
CA PRO A 473 -22.65 6.78 -4.09
C PRO A 473 -22.12 6.09 -5.36
N GLY A 474 -21.36 5.01 -5.17
CA GLY A 474 -20.69 4.26 -6.25
C GLY A 474 -19.31 4.78 -6.64
N SER A 475 -18.85 5.92 -6.09
CA SER A 475 -17.45 6.33 -6.19
C SER A 475 -16.53 5.30 -5.52
N ARG A 476 -15.26 5.31 -5.90
CA ARG A 476 -14.26 4.34 -5.47
C ARG A 476 -13.05 5.02 -4.88
N SER A 477 -12.41 4.39 -3.90
CA SER A 477 -11.22 4.94 -3.26
C SER A 477 -10.16 3.89 -2.98
N LEU A 478 -8.90 4.30 -3.10
CA LEU A 478 -7.73 3.53 -2.72
C LEU A 478 -6.90 4.32 -1.71
N ILE A 479 -6.82 3.85 -0.47
CA ILE A 479 -5.97 4.45 0.57
C ILE A 479 -4.61 3.76 0.62
N LEU A 480 -3.54 4.53 0.49
CA LEU A 480 -2.16 4.09 0.66
C LEU A 480 -1.80 4.14 2.15
N SER A 481 -1.28 3.04 2.68
CA SER A 481 -0.88 2.93 4.08
C SER A 481 0.30 1.98 4.24
N ASN A 482 0.99 2.02 5.38
CA ASN A 482 1.98 0.99 5.71
C ASN A 482 1.29 -0.34 6.13
N ALA A 483 2.01 -1.45 5.98
CA ALA A 483 1.54 -2.79 6.34
C ALA A 483 1.79 -3.10 7.83
N ASN A 484 1.04 -2.47 8.73
CA ASN A 484 1.21 -2.67 10.18
C ASN A 484 -0.13 -2.96 10.91
N ARG A 485 -0.08 -3.85 11.91
CA ARG A 485 -1.19 -4.21 12.81
C ARG A 485 -1.78 -3.03 13.61
N TYR A 486 -1.02 -1.95 13.79
CA TYR A 486 -1.46 -0.74 14.51
C TYR A 486 -2.21 0.26 13.63
N GLN A 487 -2.30 0.03 12.30
CA GLN A 487 -3.02 0.94 11.42
C GLN A 487 -4.53 0.89 11.61
N ASP A 488 -5.15 2.07 11.49
CA ASP A 488 -6.60 2.21 11.49
C ASP A 488 -7.16 1.97 10.08
N PHE A 489 -7.67 0.76 9.86
CA PHE A 489 -8.36 0.36 8.64
C PHE A 489 -9.88 0.50 8.71
N TYR A 490 -10.43 0.92 9.86
CA TYR A 490 -11.86 0.82 10.13
C TYR A 490 -12.57 2.17 10.03
N SER A 491 -11.92 3.25 10.46
CA SER A 491 -12.53 4.58 10.50
C SER A 491 -12.95 5.10 9.13
N PHE A 492 -12.06 5.07 8.14
CA PHE A 492 -12.40 5.50 6.78
C PHE A 492 -13.32 4.50 6.07
N ALA A 493 -13.22 3.21 6.39
CA ALA A 493 -14.12 2.20 5.85
C ALA A 493 -15.55 2.34 6.40
N ALA A 494 -15.72 2.74 7.66
CA ALA A 494 -17.03 3.08 8.23
C ALA A 494 -17.63 4.30 7.53
N LEU A 495 -16.85 5.37 7.34
CA LEU A 495 -17.27 6.56 6.59
C LEU A 495 -17.70 6.20 5.17
N ALA A 496 -16.83 5.51 4.43
CA ALA A 496 -17.08 5.13 3.05
C ALA A 496 -18.32 4.23 2.91
N SER A 497 -18.48 3.25 3.80
CA SER A 497 -19.66 2.37 3.86
C SER A 497 -20.95 3.14 4.12
N ALA A 498 -20.94 4.15 5.00
CA ALA A 498 -22.13 4.95 5.30
C ALA A 498 -22.66 5.73 4.09
N VAL A 499 -21.78 6.10 3.15
CA VAL A 499 -22.10 6.92 1.96
C VAL A 499 -21.95 6.16 0.63
N ASP A 500 -21.94 4.82 0.68
CA ASP A 500 -21.85 3.92 -0.48
C ASP A 500 -20.61 4.15 -1.38
N VAL A 501 -19.47 4.48 -0.78
CA VAL A 501 -18.17 4.57 -1.45
C VAL A 501 -17.42 3.24 -1.30
N GLU A 502 -16.94 2.69 -2.41
CA GLU A 502 -16.14 1.47 -2.38
C GLU A 502 -14.68 1.79 -2.01
N LEU A 503 -14.31 1.50 -0.76
CA LEU A 503 -12.95 1.72 -0.27
C LEU A 503 -12.10 0.44 -0.28
N HIS A 504 -10.88 0.56 -0.79
CA HIS A 504 -9.81 -0.43 -0.70
C HIS A 504 -8.54 0.19 -0.12
N TYR A 505 -7.68 -0.65 0.43
CA TYR A 505 -6.35 -0.28 0.92
C TYR A 505 -5.25 -0.92 0.07
N HIS A 506 -4.19 -0.16 -0.18
CA HIS A 506 -2.95 -0.64 -0.77
C HIS A 506 -1.82 -0.45 0.25
N LEU A 507 -1.15 -1.55 0.60
CA LEU A 507 -0.21 -1.59 1.70
C LEU A 507 1.22 -1.54 1.19
N GLY A 508 1.99 -0.54 1.65
CA GLY A 508 3.42 -0.44 1.40
C GLY A 508 4.26 -1.11 2.50
N THR A 509 5.50 -1.40 2.15
CA THR A 509 6.49 -2.00 3.06
C THR A 509 7.08 -0.92 3.96
N GLU A 510 7.20 -1.17 5.27
CA GLU A 510 7.84 -0.24 6.19
C GLU A 510 9.34 -0.08 5.85
N ALA A 511 9.80 1.17 5.75
CA ALA A 511 11.20 1.49 5.42
C ALA A 511 12.12 1.34 6.64
N VAL A 512 11.59 1.55 7.85
CA VAL A 512 12.30 1.41 9.12
C VAL A 512 11.32 0.89 10.17
N GLN A 513 11.70 -0.18 10.88
CA GLN A 513 10.99 -0.61 12.08
C GLN A 513 11.57 0.16 13.27
N SER A 514 10.76 1.03 13.88
CA SER A 514 11.13 1.74 15.11
C SER A 514 10.49 1.06 16.33
N ASP A 515 11.17 1.17 17.49
CA ASP A 515 10.60 0.80 18.80
C ASP A 515 9.54 1.81 19.29
N GLY A 516 9.23 2.84 18.49
CA GLY A 516 8.27 3.91 18.80
C GLY A 516 6.83 3.66 18.31
N LYS A 517 6.05 4.73 18.13
CA LYS A 517 4.66 4.69 17.59
C LYS A 517 4.63 4.09 16.19
N GLN A 518 4.50 2.77 16.11
CA GLN A 518 4.64 2.01 14.86
C GLN A 518 3.57 2.39 13.82
N GLU A 519 2.43 2.93 14.25
CA GLU A 519 1.43 3.50 13.35
C GLU A 519 1.94 4.71 12.56
N GLN A 520 3.07 5.31 12.91
CA GLN A 520 3.69 6.46 12.21
C GLN A 520 4.87 6.08 11.31
N ASN A 521 5.20 4.78 11.20
CA ASN A 521 6.40 4.33 10.49
C ASN A 521 6.42 4.77 9.01
N PRO A 522 7.59 5.19 8.50
CA PRO A 522 7.80 5.46 7.08
C PRO A 522 7.56 4.21 6.23
N TYR A 523 7.07 4.37 5.00
CA TYR A 523 6.79 3.23 4.12
C TYR A 523 7.05 3.54 2.64
N VAL A 524 7.29 2.48 1.86
CA VAL A 524 7.54 2.51 0.41
C VAL A 524 6.44 1.72 -0.29
N ILE A 525 5.94 2.24 -1.41
CA ILE A 525 4.92 1.57 -2.23
C ILE A 525 5.58 0.93 -3.46
N ASP A 526 5.22 -0.31 -3.74
CA ASP A 526 5.62 -1.02 -4.96
C ASP A 526 4.84 -0.50 -6.16
N MET A 527 5.56 0.12 -7.11
CA MET A 527 4.95 0.85 -8.22
C MET A 527 4.14 -0.05 -9.19
N PRO A 528 4.68 -1.19 -9.68
CA PRO A 528 3.89 -2.16 -10.46
C PRO A 528 2.60 -2.60 -9.76
N LYS A 529 2.67 -2.90 -8.45
CA LYS A 529 1.49 -3.33 -7.69
C LYS A 529 0.48 -2.21 -7.46
N LEU A 530 0.94 -0.98 -7.25
CA LEU A 530 0.09 0.20 -7.11
C LEU A 530 -0.73 0.42 -8.38
N VAL A 531 -0.09 0.39 -9.55
CA VAL A 531 -0.78 0.57 -10.84
C VAL A 531 -1.86 -0.51 -11.02
N GLY A 532 -1.54 -1.77 -10.76
CA GLY A 532 -2.52 -2.86 -10.80
C GLY A 532 -3.69 -2.67 -9.83
N SER A 533 -3.42 -2.12 -8.64
CA SER A 533 -4.43 -1.82 -7.62
C SER A 533 -5.34 -0.67 -8.03
N VAL A 534 -4.80 0.41 -8.58
CA VAL A 534 -5.55 1.56 -9.10
C VAL A 534 -6.47 1.13 -10.24
N LEU A 535 -5.97 0.31 -11.18
CA LEU A 535 -6.77 -0.21 -12.30
C LEU A 535 -7.93 -1.09 -11.82
N ARG A 536 -7.66 -1.99 -10.87
CA ARG A 536 -8.65 -2.88 -10.28
C ARG A 536 -9.72 -2.11 -9.53
N VAL A 537 -9.30 -1.21 -8.63
CA VAL A 537 -10.21 -0.43 -7.79
C VAL A 537 -11.01 0.53 -8.63
N GLY A 538 -10.41 1.21 -9.63
CA GLY A 538 -11.13 2.11 -10.53
C GLY A 538 -12.24 1.45 -11.37
N GLY A 539 -12.48 0.14 -11.27
CA GLY A 539 -13.54 -0.54 -12.02
C GLY A 539 -13.29 -0.51 -13.51
N ILE A 540 -12.02 -0.40 -13.89
CA ILE A 540 -11.60 -0.21 -15.26
C ILE A 540 -11.57 -1.57 -15.95
N ASP A 541 -12.76 -2.06 -16.29
CA ASP A 541 -12.94 -3.07 -17.32
C ASP A 541 -12.81 -2.40 -18.69
N GLY A 542 -11.57 -2.18 -19.11
CA GLY A 542 -11.15 -2.21 -20.52
C GLY A 542 -11.56 -1.12 -21.52
N ASP A 543 -12.79 -0.59 -21.54
CA ASP A 543 -13.35 -0.13 -22.84
C ASP A 543 -13.85 1.33 -22.98
N SER A 544 -13.97 2.17 -21.93
CA SER A 544 -14.57 3.53 -22.13
C SER A 544 -13.74 4.76 -21.73
N VAL A 545 -12.75 4.66 -20.85
CA VAL A 545 -11.95 5.83 -20.39
C VAL A 545 -10.46 5.70 -20.74
N LEU A 546 -10.03 4.50 -21.16
CA LEU A 546 -8.63 4.17 -21.29
C LEU A 546 -7.90 5.01 -22.36
N PRO A 547 -8.30 5.08 -23.64
CA PRO A 547 -7.43 5.56 -24.73
C PRO A 547 -6.79 6.92 -24.45
N PRO A 548 -7.55 7.98 -24.06
CA PRO A 548 -7.00 9.31 -23.87
C PRO A 548 -6.20 9.47 -22.57
N LEU A 549 -6.59 8.80 -21.48
CA LEU A 549 -5.91 8.88 -20.20
C LEU A 549 -4.48 8.35 -20.36
N LEU A 550 -4.36 7.09 -20.78
CA LEU A 550 -3.10 6.37 -21.00
C LEU A 550 -2.27 6.87 -22.17
N GLU A 551 -2.88 7.47 -23.20
CA GLU A 551 -2.12 8.22 -24.21
C GLU A 551 -1.48 9.48 -23.62
N ARG A 552 -2.16 10.19 -22.72
CA ARG A 552 -1.57 11.33 -21.98
C ARG A 552 -0.48 10.89 -21.01
N LEU A 553 -0.58 9.70 -20.42
CA LEU A 553 0.42 9.16 -19.49
C LEU A 553 1.71 8.82 -20.23
N THR A 554 1.59 8.10 -21.33
CA THR A 554 2.75 7.68 -22.11
C THR A 554 3.38 8.84 -22.86
N THR A 555 2.57 9.79 -23.36
CA THR A 555 3.08 11.01 -24.01
C THR A 555 3.73 11.94 -22.98
N GLY A 556 3.10 12.14 -21.82
CA GLY A 556 3.64 12.95 -20.73
C GLY A 556 4.93 12.37 -20.14
N SER A 557 5.03 11.04 -19.98
CA SER A 557 6.28 10.40 -19.54
C SER A 557 7.40 10.53 -20.59
N VAL A 558 7.08 10.46 -21.89
CA VAL A 558 8.07 10.68 -22.96
C VAL A 558 8.54 12.14 -23.01
N GLU A 559 7.64 13.10 -22.77
CA GLU A 559 8.01 14.52 -22.64
C GLU A 559 8.84 14.79 -21.38
N THR A 560 8.46 14.18 -20.26
CA THR A 560 9.20 14.27 -19.00
C THR A 560 10.61 13.70 -19.14
N ALA A 561 10.74 12.53 -19.78
CA ALA A 561 12.04 11.93 -20.07
C ALA A 561 12.90 12.82 -20.98
N ALA A 562 12.30 13.51 -21.95
CA ALA A 562 13.01 14.47 -22.78
C ALA A 562 13.55 15.65 -21.96
N VAL A 563 12.73 16.24 -21.09
CA VAL A 563 13.15 17.34 -20.20
C VAL A 563 14.26 16.89 -19.25
N GLN A 564 14.11 15.72 -18.64
CA GLN A 564 15.12 15.14 -17.75
C GLN A 564 16.46 14.99 -18.48
N LEU A 565 16.43 14.46 -19.71
CA LEU A 565 17.62 14.29 -20.53
C LEU A 565 18.27 15.64 -20.92
N GLU A 566 17.46 16.63 -21.31
CA GLU A 566 17.92 18.01 -21.59
C GLU A 566 18.60 18.65 -20.36
N THR A 567 18.12 18.34 -19.16
CA THR A 567 18.73 18.81 -17.89
C THR A 567 19.93 17.99 -17.43
N GLY A 568 20.35 16.98 -18.20
CA GLY A 568 21.49 16.12 -17.90
C GLY A 568 21.20 14.93 -16.98
N ASP A 569 19.94 14.71 -16.59
CA ASP A 569 19.50 13.60 -15.74
C ASP A 569 19.11 12.37 -16.58
N SER A 570 20.11 11.72 -17.16
CA SER A 570 19.91 10.49 -17.96
C SER A 570 19.35 9.33 -17.13
N MET A 571 19.53 9.36 -15.80
CA MET A 571 19.07 8.31 -14.87
C MET A 571 17.56 8.33 -14.72
N SER A 572 17.01 9.49 -14.34
CA SER A 572 15.57 9.64 -14.23
C SER A 572 14.89 9.47 -15.58
N ALA A 573 15.55 9.88 -16.67
CA ALA A 573 15.04 9.70 -18.04
C ALA A 573 14.86 8.22 -18.39
N ILE A 574 15.85 7.36 -18.14
CA ILE A 574 15.74 5.92 -18.48
C ILE A 574 14.71 5.19 -17.61
N ASP A 575 14.57 5.56 -16.34
CA ASP A 575 13.57 4.99 -15.43
C ASP A 575 12.15 5.44 -15.82
N THR A 576 12.00 6.71 -16.21
CA THR A 576 10.73 7.26 -16.72
C THR A 576 10.31 6.56 -18.01
N LEU A 577 11.23 6.34 -18.96
CA LEU A 577 10.96 5.58 -20.18
C LEU A 577 10.64 4.11 -19.88
N THR A 578 11.32 3.49 -18.92
CA THR A 578 11.05 2.10 -18.51
C THR A 578 9.65 1.97 -17.93
N THR A 579 9.23 2.92 -17.10
CA THR A 579 7.88 2.99 -16.55
C THR A 579 6.84 3.18 -17.65
N ALA A 580 7.08 4.11 -18.58
CA ALA A 580 6.20 4.34 -19.72
C ALA A 580 6.04 3.09 -20.60
N ALA A 581 7.15 2.35 -20.81
CA ALA A 581 7.15 1.10 -21.57
C ALA A 581 6.39 -0.02 -20.84
N ALA A 582 6.53 -0.16 -19.53
CA ALA A 582 5.77 -1.14 -18.76
C ALA A 582 4.26 -0.87 -18.82
N ILE A 583 3.84 0.39 -18.59
CA ILE A 583 2.44 0.84 -18.71
C ILE A 583 1.89 0.52 -20.11
N ALA A 584 2.70 0.75 -21.13
CA ALA A 584 2.36 0.53 -22.52
C ALA A 584 2.18 -0.95 -22.90
N VAL A 585 3.04 -1.82 -22.39
CA VAL A 585 3.05 -3.26 -22.71
C VAL A 585 1.90 -4.00 -22.05
N HIS A 586 1.52 -3.61 -20.83
CA HIS A 586 0.27 -4.09 -20.22
C HIS A 586 -0.98 -3.74 -21.05
N ARG A 587 -0.84 -2.85 -22.04
CA ARG A 587 -1.89 -2.35 -22.92
C ARG A 587 -1.89 -2.93 -24.33
N THR A 588 -0.78 -3.47 -24.83
CA THR A 588 -0.65 -3.91 -26.23
C THR A 588 -1.48 -5.14 -26.56
N ASP A 589 -1.97 -5.89 -25.56
CA ASP A 589 -3.03 -6.89 -25.73
C ASP A 589 -4.40 -6.26 -26.09
N ARG A 590 -4.56 -4.94 -25.92
CA ARG A 590 -5.87 -4.26 -26.02
C ARG A 590 -6.02 -3.16 -27.07
N ALA A 591 -4.98 -2.51 -27.61
CA ALA A 591 -5.21 -1.40 -28.57
C ALA A 591 -4.15 -1.16 -29.67
N GLY A 592 -3.04 -1.90 -29.74
CA GLY A 592 -2.04 -1.69 -30.81
C GLY A 592 -1.41 -0.28 -30.84
N PHE A 593 -1.42 0.45 -29.73
CA PHE A 593 -1.09 1.87 -29.69
C PHE A 593 0.28 2.22 -29.09
N LEU A 594 1.12 1.23 -28.76
CA LEU A 594 2.49 1.51 -28.31
C LEU A 594 3.55 0.59 -28.89
N SER A 595 3.44 0.32 -30.18
CA SER A 595 4.61 -0.09 -30.95
C SER A 595 5.40 1.15 -31.39
N GLY A 596 6.17 1.71 -30.45
CA GLY A 596 7.15 2.77 -30.66
C GLY A 596 6.54 4.16 -30.88
N SER A 597 7.00 5.13 -30.09
CA SER A 597 7.02 6.53 -30.49
C SER A 597 8.39 6.80 -31.09
N LYS A 598 8.45 7.52 -32.21
CA LYS A 598 9.73 7.94 -32.79
C LYS A 598 10.58 8.68 -31.74
N LYS A 599 9.93 9.55 -30.96
CA LYS A 599 10.57 10.30 -29.87
C LYS A 599 11.04 9.38 -28.74
N PHE A 600 10.29 8.33 -28.40
CA PHE A 600 10.72 7.34 -27.39
C PHE A 600 12.00 6.62 -27.83
N ASP A 601 12.02 6.11 -29.06
CA ASP A 601 13.18 5.37 -29.58
C ASP A 601 14.40 6.31 -29.74
N GLU A 602 14.18 7.57 -30.13
CA GLU A 602 15.22 8.62 -30.19
C GLU A 602 15.82 8.90 -28.80
N LEU A 603 14.99 9.09 -27.77
CA LEU A 603 15.47 9.31 -26.39
C LEU A 603 16.23 8.10 -25.84
N ALA A 604 15.73 6.89 -26.09
CA ALA A 604 16.43 5.66 -25.68
C ALA A 604 17.82 5.56 -26.35
N LEU A 605 17.92 5.92 -27.63
CA LEU A 605 19.20 5.99 -28.33
C LEU A 605 20.12 7.07 -27.75
N GLU A 606 19.60 8.26 -27.44
CA GLU A 606 20.36 9.37 -26.87
C GLU A 606 20.94 9.02 -25.50
N ILE A 607 20.14 8.39 -24.63
CA ILE A 607 20.62 7.87 -23.34
C ILE A 607 21.73 6.84 -23.54
N GLY A 608 21.57 5.92 -24.49
CA GLY A 608 22.59 4.92 -24.83
C GLY A 608 23.88 5.54 -25.36
N ALA A 609 23.79 6.57 -26.20
CA ALA A 609 24.94 7.31 -26.72
C ALA A 609 25.68 8.06 -25.60
N GLY A 610 24.96 8.80 -24.75
CA GLY A 610 25.54 9.52 -23.61
C GLY A 610 26.22 8.57 -22.61
N THR A 611 25.66 7.38 -22.39
CA THR A 611 26.32 6.34 -21.58
C THR A 611 27.64 5.89 -22.20
N ALA A 612 27.68 5.68 -23.52
CA ALA A 612 28.88 5.28 -24.23
C ALA A 612 29.99 6.35 -24.20
N GLU A 613 29.62 7.63 -24.19
CA GLU A 613 30.53 8.78 -24.05
C GLU A 613 31.11 8.88 -22.63
N ARG A 614 30.26 8.81 -21.59
CA ARG A 614 30.69 8.85 -20.17
C ARG A 614 31.68 7.75 -19.80
N MET A 615 31.56 6.58 -20.44
CA MET A 615 32.49 5.46 -20.23
C MET A 615 33.92 5.71 -20.75
N GLY A 616 34.22 6.84 -21.40
CA GLY A 616 35.59 7.25 -21.74
C GLY A 616 36.31 6.26 -22.66
N ALA A 617 35.91 6.21 -23.93
CA ALA A 617 36.38 5.21 -24.89
C ALA A 617 37.91 5.26 -25.15
N ARG A 618 38.63 4.18 -24.79
CA ARG A 618 39.86 3.79 -25.50
C ARG A 618 39.51 2.84 -26.65
N PRO A 619 40.15 2.96 -27.83
CA PRO A 619 39.93 2.04 -28.94
C PRO A 619 40.31 0.60 -28.52
N CYS A 620 39.35 -0.32 -28.59
CA CYS A 620 39.59 -1.75 -28.35
C CYS A 620 39.96 -2.41 -29.69
N HIS A 621 41.13 -3.04 -29.74
CA HIS A 621 41.59 -3.77 -30.94
C HIS A 621 40.67 -4.98 -31.19
N ALA A 622 40.24 -5.13 -32.44
CA ALA A 622 39.40 -6.25 -32.86
C ALA A 622 40.17 -7.58 -32.65
N MET A 623 39.58 -8.50 -31.90
CA MET A 623 40.04 -9.90 -31.83
C MET A 623 39.86 -10.55 -33.20
N PRO A 624 40.92 -10.99 -33.90
CA PRO A 624 40.81 -11.52 -35.26
C PRO A 624 40.17 -12.92 -35.30
N ASN A 625 39.49 -13.21 -36.42
CA ASN A 625 39.09 -14.53 -36.93
C ASN A 625 37.80 -15.25 -36.48
N GLN A 626 36.87 -14.65 -35.72
CA GLN A 626 35.56 -15.27 -35.48
C GLN A 626 34.39 -14.31 -35.71
N THR A 627 33.41 -14.76 -36.49
CA THR A 627 32.12 -14.07 -36.65
C THR A 627 31.28 -14.36 -35.41
N ARG A 628 30.74 -13.30 -34.78
CA ARG A 628 30.02 -13.36 -33.51
C ARG A 628 28.60 -12.91 -33.70
N THR A 629 27.67 -13.61 -33.07
CA THR A 629 26.25 -13.24 -33.01
C THR A 629 25.89 -12.93 -31.57
N VAL A 630 25.24 -11.79 -31.32
CA VAL A 630 24.72 -11.43 -30.01
C VAL A 630 23.20 -11.47 -30.05
N THR A 631 22.57 -12.05 -29.03
CA THR A 631 21.11 -11.97 -28.82
C THR A 631 20.83 -11.30 -27.48
N LEU A 632 20.08 -10.20 -27.50
CA LEU A 632 19.58 -9.52 -26.31
C LEU A 632 18.28 -10.18 -25.88
N VAL A 633 18.20 -10.58 -24.61
CA VAL A 633 17.03 -11.16 -23.97
C VAL A 633 16.84 -10.51 -22.61
N SER A 634 15.61 -10.29 -22.17
CA SER A 634 15.38 -9.82 -20.79
C SER A 634 15.61 -10.94 -19.79
N GLU A 635 15.01 -12.09 -20.08
CA GLU A 635 15.01 -13.33 -19.32
C GLU A 635 14.59 -14.48 -20.24
N LEU A 636 14.84 -15.73 -19.85
CA LEU A 636 14.41 -16.92 -20.59
C LEU A 636 13.62 -17.87 -19.68
N TYR A 637 12.64 -18.55 -20.27
CA TYR A 637 11.77 -19.48 -19.55
C TYR A 637 11.95 -20.92 -20.04
N LEU A 638 11.65 -21.88 -19.17
CA LEU A 638 11.67 -23.31 -19.51
C LEU A 638 10.64 -23.64 -20.60
N ILE A 639 9.46 -23.00 -20.57
CA ILE A 639 8.43 -23.09 -21.60
C ILE A 639 8.19 -21.71 -22.20
N GLY A 640 8.14 -21.62 -23.53
CA GLY A 640 7.81 -20.37 -24.22
C GLY A 640 8.40 -20.31 -25.61
N GLY A 641 7.78 -19.53 -26.49
CA GLY A 641 8.27 -19.34 -27.86
C GLY A 641 9.65 -18.69 -27.92
N HIS A 642 9.91 -17.69 -27.06
CA HIS A 642 11.15 -16.90 -27.06
C HIS A 642 12.40 -17.77 -26.91
N SER A 643 12.48 -18.59 -25.85
CA SER A 643 13.63 -19.46 -25.62
C SER A 643 13.89 -20.41 -26.79
N ARG A 644 12.83 -20.86 -27.49
CA ARG A 644 12.98 -21.81 -28.61
C ARG A 644 13.34 -21.13 -29.91
N VAL A 645 12.96 -19.88 -30.10
CA VAL A 645 13.47 -19.07 -31.22
C VAL A 645 14.96 -18.78 -31.02
N VAL A 646 15.43 -18.48 -29.80
CA VAL A 646 16.88 -18.35 -29.53
C VAL A 646 17.63 -19.63 -29.88
N GLU A 647 17.10 -20.81 -29.51
CA GLU A 647 17.70 -22.10 -29.87
C GLU A 647 17.75 -22.32 -31.38
N ASP A 648 16.65 -22.02 -32.08
CA ASP A 648 16.59 -22.17 -33.53
C ASP A 648 17.63 -21.25 -34.21
N ILE A 649 17.80 -20.02 -33.72
CA ILE A 649 18.82 -19.07 -34.20
C ILE A 649 20.23 -19.63 -34.01
N ILE A 650 20.53 -20.17 -32.82
CA ILE A 650 21.84 -20.80 -32.52
C ILE A 650 22.09 -21.98 -33.46
N LYS A 651 21.12 -22.88 -33.58
CA LYS A 651 21.20 -24.10 -34.40
C LYS A 651 21.32 -23.79 -35.91
N ALA A 652 20.70 -22.72 -36.39
CA ALA A 652 20.76 -22.30 -37.79
C ALA A 652 22.10 -21.64 -38.18
N MET A 653 22.96 -21.34 -37.20
CA MET A 653 24.27 -20.71 -37.39
C MET A 653 25.35 -21.43 -36.58
N PRO A 654 25.61 -22.73 -36.86
CA PRO A 654 26.53 -23.55 -36.07
C PRO A 654 27.99 -23.07 -36.12
N GLU A 655 28.35 -22.26 -37.13
CA GLU A 655 29.71 -21.74 -37.31
C GLU A 655 30.02 -20.49 -36.46
N GLN A 656 29.00 -19.84 -35.91
CA GLN A 656 29.10 -18.58 -35.16
C GLN A 656 29.43 -18.82 -33.67
N ASP A 657 30.10 -17.84 -33.06
CA ASP A 657 30.16 -17.73 -31.61
C ASP A 657 28.95 -16.94 -31.12
N HIS A 658 28.10 -17.58 -30.31
CA HIS A 658 26.84 -17.02 -29.84
C HIS A 658 27.01 -16.41 -28.45
N HIS A 659 26.61 -15.16 -28.30
CA HIS A 659 26.62 -14.44 -27.03
C HIS A 659 25.19 -14.08 -26.67
N LEU A 660 24.75 -14.45 -25.47
CA LEU A 660 23.42 -14.11 -24.96
C LEU A 660 23.58 -13.07 -23.86
N ILE A 661 22.99 -11.89 -24.03
CA ILE A 661 23.03 -10.83 -23.01
C ILE A 661 21.66 -10.75 -22.34
N PHE A 662 21.64 -10.98 -21.03
CA PHE A 662 20.47 -10.93 -20.17
C PHE A 662 20.40 -9.57 -19.46
N THR A 663 19.34 -8.80 -19.69
CA THR A 663 19.20 -7.43 -19.17
C THR A 663 18.49 -7.34 -17.81
N ARG A 664 17.75 -8.37 -17.39
CA ARG A 664 16.99 -8.40 -16.13
C ARG A 664 17.20 -9.64 -15.26
N MET A 665 17.86 -10.68 -15.79
CA MET A 665 18.04 -11.98 -15.14
C MET A 665 19.44 -12.11 -14.51
N SER A 666 19.55 -12.71 -13.31
CA SER A 666 20.84 -12.91 -12.63
C SER A 666 21.46 -14.29 -12.92
N ASP A 667 22.76 -14.43 -12.64
CA ASP A 667 23.51 -15.68 -12.85
C ASP A 667 23.08 -16.82 -11.91
N ARG A 668 22.50 -16.48 -10.75
CA ARG A 668 21.97 -17.43 -9.77
C ARG A 668 20.64 -18.06 -10.18
N ASP A 669 19.97 -17.48 -11.17
CA ASP A 669 18.61 -17.88 -11.57
C ASP A 669 18.60 -18.99 -12.65
N ILE A 670 19.76 -19.46 -13.13
CA ILE A 670 19.82 -20.34 -14.32
C ILE A 670 20.81 -21.51 -14.17
N PRO A 671 20.33 -22.75 -14.08
CA PRO A 671 21.03 -23.91 -14.64
C PRO A 671 21.05 -23.83 -16.18
N PHE A 672 22.13 -23.30 -16.76
CA PHE A 672 22.24 -23.00 -18.20
C PHE A 672 21.86 -24.17 -19.13
N ASP A 673 22.19 -25.40 -18.71
CA ASP A 673 21.89 -26.66 -19.43
C ASP A 673 20.41 -27.08 -19.40
N GLU A 674 19.61 -26.51 -18.50
CA GLU A 674 18.17 -26.82 -18.37
C GLU A 674 17.30 -25.95 -19.29
N PHE A 675 17.70 -24.70 -19.56
CA PHE A 675 16.89 -23.74 -20.31
C PHE A 675 17.09 -23.83 -21.83
N LEU A 676 18.35 -23.88 -22.28
CA LEU A 676 18.72 -23.94 -23.70
C LEU A 676 19.05 -25.38 -24.11
N ARG A 677 18.22 -25.95 -24.98
CA ARG A 677 18.35 -27.29 -25.56
C ARG A 677 19.34 -27.32 -26.73
N VAL A 678 20.51 -26.71 -26.56
CA VAL A 678 21.62 -26.77 -27.52
C VAL A 678 22.68 -27.72 -27.00
N GLY A 679 23.23 -28.55 -27.89
CA GLY A 679 24.28 -29.49 -27.50
C GLY A 679 25.65 -28.79 -27.29
N PRO A 680 26.61 -29.48 -26.68
CA PRO A 680 27.95 -28.93 -26.41
C PRO A 680 28.74 -28.57 -27.67
N GLU A 681 28.28 -28.99 -28.86
CA GLU A 681 28.85 -28.63 -30.15
C GLU A 681 28.67 -27.15 -30.53
N TYR A 682 27.73 -26.44 -29.87
CA TYR A 682 27.49 -25.02 -30.12
C TYR A 682 28.25 -24.15 -29.11
N ARG A 683 28.97 -23.13 -29.61
CA ARG A 683 29.71 -22.18 -28.77
C ARG A 683 28.78 -21.07 -28.29
N VAL A 684 28.24 -21.19 -27.08
CA VAL A 684 27.32 -20.22 -26.47
C VAL A 684 27.90 -19.64 -25.18
N THR A 685 27.94 -18.31 -25.07
CA THR A 685 28.43 -17.59 -23.89
C THR A 685 27.35 -16.68 -23.31
N PRO A 686 26.83 -16.93 -22.09
CA PRO A 686 25.91 -16.02 -21.42
C PRO A 686 26.62 -14.83 -20.78
N HIS A 687 25.95 -13.68 -20.75
CA HIS A 687 26.36 -12.45 -20.08
C HIS A 687 25.18 -11.93 -19.25
N PHE A 688 25.37 -11.81 -17.94
CA PHE A 688 24.35 -11.32 -17.02
C PHE A 688 24.66 -9.89 -16.62
N LEU A 689 23.73 -8.97 -16.90
CA LEU A 689 23.85 -7.57 -16.53
C LEU A 689 23.30 -7.37 -15.11
N ALA A 690 24.09 -6.78 -14.23
CA ALA A 690 23.73 -6.58 -12.82
C ALA A 690 23.77 -5.10 -12.44
N GLY A 691 23.11 -4.76 -11.33
CA GLY A 691 23.09 -3.38 -10.80
C GLY A 691 21.89 -2.56 -11.30
N THR A 692 21.98 -1.24 -11.17
CA THR A 692 20.96 -0.26 -11.61
C THR A 692 20.73 -0.31 -13.12
N VAL A 693 19.66 0.31 -13.61
CA VAL A 693 19.33 0.37 -15.05
C VAL A 693 20.51 0.93 -15.87
N GLU A 694 21.15 2.00 -15.40
CA GLU A 694 22.35 2.55 -16.03
C GLU A 694 23.56 1.62 -15.94
N GLN A 695 23.80 0.97 -14.79
CA GLN A 695 24.91 0.03 -14.66
C GLN A 695 24.75 -1.13 -15.65
N ARG A 696 23.53 -1.65 -15.82
CA ARG A 696 23.23 -2.68 -16.82
C ARG A 696 23.45 -2.18 -18.24
N LEU A 697 22.96 -0.98 -18.58
CA LEU A 697 23.19 -0.36 -19.88
C LEU A 697 24.69 -0.18 -20.16
N ALA A 698 25.46 0.34 -19.21
CA ALA A 698 26.90 0.55 -19.33
C ALA A 698 27.65 -0.77 -19.53
N MET A 699 27.35 -1.80 -18.72
CA MET A 699 27.93 -3.14 -18.86
C MET A 699 27.61 -3.76 -20.22
N GLY A 700 26.34 -3.70 -20.64
CA GLY A 700 25.88 -4.23 -21.92
C GLY A 700 26.55 -3.53 -23.10
N ALA A 701 26.64 -2.20 -23.06
CA ALA A 701 27.34 -1.41 -24.06
C ALA A 701 28.84 -1.77 -24.14
N ALA A 702 29.51 -1.96 -22.99
CA ALA A 702 30.91 -2.38 -22.94
C ALA A 702 31.12 -3.78 -23.57
N ILE A 703 30.21 -4.72 -23.30
CA ILE A 703 30.24 -6.06 -23.90
C ILE A 703 30.06 -5.97 -25.42
N LEU A 704 29.06 -5.25 -25.92
CA LEU A 704 28.82 -5.09 -27.36
C LEU A 704 30.02 -4.48 -28.08
N ARG A 705 30.65 -3.45 -27.50
CA ARG A 705 31.85 -2.81 -28.07
C ARG A 705 33.06 -3.75 -28.12
N ARG A 706 33.23 -4.60 -27.11
CA ARG A 706 34.28 -5.62 -27.08
C ARG A 706 34.03 -6.73 -28.11
N LEU A 707 32.79 -7.18 -28.25
CA LEU A 707 32.44 -8.29 -29.13
C LEU A 707 32.39 -7.90 -30.61
N ARG A 708 31.96 -6.66 -30.92
CA ARG A 708 31.68 -6.17 -32.29
C ARG A 708 30.92 -7.21 -33.13
N PRO A 709 29.69 -7.55 -32.71
CA PRO A 709 28.93 -8.62 -33.38
C PRO A 709 28.67 -8.31 -34.85
N GLU A 710 28.70 -9.36 -35.68
CA GLU A 710 28.24 -9.26 -37.05
C GLU A 710 26.71 -9.06 -37.07
N ALA A 711 25.99 -9.84 -36.24
CA ALA A 711 24.55 -9.75 -36.08
C ALA A 711 24.16 -9.56 -34.60
N LEU A 712 23.25 -8.61 -34.36
CA LEU A 712 22.64 -8.33 -33.05
C LEU A 712 21.14 -8.55 -33.14
N PHE A 713 20.65 -9.61 -32.51
CA PHE A 713 19.23 -9.94 -32.41
C PHE A 713 18.63 -9.33 -31.15
N HIS A 714 17.50 -8.65 -31.27
CA HIS A 714 16.69 -8.20 -30.14
C HIS A 714 15.49 -9.12 -29.98
N LEU A 715 15.47 -9.83 -28.85
CA LEU A 715 14.40 -10.72 -28.40
C LEU A 715 13.94 -10.40 -26.97
N ALA A 716 14.31 -9.22 -26.46
CA ALA A 716 13.94 -8.79 -25.13
C ALA A 716 12.43 -8.52 -25.03
N HIS A 717 11.90 -8.50 -23.81
CA HIS A 717 10.49 -8.22 -23.60
C HIS A 717 10.14 -6.83 -24.13
N PRO A 718 8.88 -6.62 -24.58
CA PRO A 718 8.49 -5.36 -25.21
C PRO A 718 8.57 -4.12 -24.31
N ASP A 719 8.89 -4.25 -23.02
CA ASP A 719 9.04 -3.15 -22.06
C ASP A 719 10.51 -2.87 -21.72
N ASP A 720 11.45 -3.55 -22.39
CA ASP A 720 12.88 -3.50 -22.06
C ASP A 720 13.62 -2.37 -22.78
N VAL A 721 13.63 -1.20 -22.15
CA VAL A 721 14.28 0.02 -22.66
C VAL A 721 15.80 -0.10 -22.71
N VAL A 722 16.41 -0.87 -21.79
CA VAL A 722 17.87 -1.09 -21.76
C VAL A 722 18.31 -1.78 -23.05
N ALA A 723 17.57 -2.80 -23.49
CA ALA A 723 17.88 -3.50 -24.73
C ALA A 723 17.84 -2.56 -25.94
N ILE A 724 16.89 -1.61 -26.00
CA ILE A 724 16.78 -0.63 -27.09
C ILE A 724 17.90 0.39 -27.04
N ALA A 725 18.21 0.94 -25.85
CA ALA A 725 19.31 1.87 -25.66
C ALA A 725 20.68 1.26 -26.03
N MET A 726 20.84 -0.06 -25.88
CA MET A 726 22.05 -0.79 -26.32
C MET A 726 22.18 -0.93 -27.84
N MET A 727 21.07 -0.84 -28.61
CA MET A 727 21.06 -1.05 -30.07
C MET A 727 21.52 0.17 -30.88
N GLN A 728 22.65 0.74 -30.51
CA GLN A 728 23.24 1.91 -31.16
C GLN A 728 23.52 1.69 -32.66
N PRO A 729 23.52 2.72 -33.52
CA PRO A 729 23.72 2.59 -34.97
C PRO A 729 25.01 1.90 -35.43
N ASP A 730 26.02 1.79 -34.58
CA ASP A 730 27.32 1.15 -34.81
C ASP A 730 27.52 -0.14 -33.99
N SER A 731 26.52 -0.55 -33.19
CA SER A 731 26.61 -1.71 -32.29
C SER A 731 26.78 -3.06 -33.02
N ALA A 732 26.33 -3.16 -34.27
CA ALA A 732 26.46 -4.35 -35.12
C ALA A 732 26.27 -4.01 -36.60
N ARG A 733 26.79 -4.87 -37.50
CA ARG A 733 26.54 -4.75 -38.95
C ARG A 733 25.08 -5.03 -39.30
N PHE A 734 24.49 -6.05 -38.68
CA PHE A 734 23.08 -6.40 -38.84
C PHE A 734 22.36 -6.30 -37.49
N ARG A 735 21.59 -5.23 -37.28
CA ARG A 735 20.66 -5.11 -36.16
C ARG A 735 19.30 -5.68 -36.56
N ILE A 736 18.86 -6.72 -35.87
CA ILE A 736 17.65 -7.48 -36.22
C ILE A 736 16.69 -7.44 -35.03
N ILE A 737 15.52 -6.86 -35.23
CA ILE A 737 14.47 -6.72 -34.22
C ILE A 737 13.41 -7.77 -34.50
N LEU A 738 13.31 -8.77 -33.63
CA LEU A 738 12.32 -9.83 -33.74
C LEU A 738 11.10 -9.43 -32.90
N ASP A 739 9.98 -9.21 -33.57
CA ASP A 739 8.71 -8.88 -32.91
C ASP A 739 8.23 -10.03 -31.99
N HIS A 740 7.55 -9.74 -30.89
CA HIS A 740 7.17 -10.77 -29.92
C HIS A 740 6.22 -11.81 -30.53
N ASN A 741 6.56 -13.09 -30.39
CA ASN A 741 6.20 -14.22 -31.27
C ASN A 741 4.70 -14.56 -31.52
N ASP A 742 3.74 -13.82 -30.98
CA ASP A 742 2.35 -14.28 -30.96
C ASP A 742 1.25 -13.21 -30.78
N HIS A 743 1.53 -12.00 -30.30
CA HIS A 743 0.48 -10.99 -30.04
C HIS A 743 0.94 -9.53 -29.86
N THR A 744 2.24 -9.25 -29.71
CA THR A 744 2.75 -7.91 -29.32
C THR A 744 3.95 -7.49 -30.17
N PHE A 745 4.08 -6.19 -30.45
CA PHE A 745 5.23 -5.62 -31.15
C PHE A 745 6.41 -5.37 -30.22
N ALA A 746 7.64 -5.44 -30.74
CA ALA A 746 8.83 -5.01 -29.99
C ALA A 746 8.99 -3.48 -29.97
N LEU A 747 9.69 -2.95 -28.95
CA LEU A 747 10.19 -1.56 -28.97
C LEU A 747 11.30 -1.38 -30.01
N GLY A 748 11.67 -0.12 -30.27
CA GLY A 748 12.74 0.18 -31.23
C GLY A 748 12.29 0.18 -32.69
N ARG A 749 10.99 0.37 -32.94
CA ARG A 749 10.40 0.41 -34.29
C ARG A 749 11.06 1.45 -35.20
N TYR A 750 11.49 2.57 -34.65
CA TYR A 750 12.07 3.68 -35.38
C TYR A 750 13.61 3.68 -35.33
N LEU A 751 14.23 2.60 -34.84
CA LEU A 751 15.68 2.47 -34.82
C LEU A 751 16.26 2.52 -36.24
N PRO A 752 17.11 3.51 -36.57
CA PRO A 752 17.63 3.68 -37.92
C PRO A 752 18.41 2.44 -38.40
N GLY A 753 18.10 1.96 -39.60
CA GLY A 753 18.79 0.84 -40.24
C GLY A 753 18.56 -0.54 -39.61
N ALA A 754 17.67 -0.66 -38.63
CA ALA A 754 17.29 -1.96 -38.07
C ALA A 754 16.41 -2.78 -39.03
N ILE A 755 16.62 -4.09 -39.05
CA ILE A 755 15.83 -5.05 -39.81
C ILE A 755 14.73 -5.57 -38.89
N HIS A 756 13.48 -5.17 -39.17
CA HIS A 756 12.32 -5.66 -38.42
C HIS A 756 11.80 -6.96 -39.00
N VAL A 757 11.49 -7.91 -38.12
CA VAL A 757 11.08 -9.25 -38.48
C VAL A 757 9.82 -9.65 -37.72
N GLY A 758 8.83 -10.16 -38.45
CA GLY A 758 7.61 -10.75 -37.88
C GLY A 758 7.51 -12.24 -38.13
N PHE A 759 6.73 -12.92 -37.28
CA PHE A 759 6.59 -14.39 -37.26
C PHE A 759 5.33 -14.92 -37.98
N SER A 760 4.44 -14.03 -38.43
CA SER A 760 3.27 -14.36 -39.25
C SER A 760 3.19 -13.42 -40.46
N ARG A 761 2.71 -13.93 -41.61
CA ARG A 761 2.51 -13.12 -42.82
C ARG A 761 1.43 -12.07 -42.60
N SER A 762 0.31 -12.46 -41.98
CA SER A 762 -0.78 -11.55 -41.62
C SER A 762 -0.29 -10.45 -40.68
N TYR A 763 0.61 -10.79 -39.75
CA TYR A 763 1.26 -9.82 -38.87
C TYR A 763 2.13 -8.83 -39.66
N CYS A 764 2.97 -9.31 -40.59
CA CYS A 764 3.78 -8.44 -41.43
C CYS A 764 2.93 -7.51 -42.32
N GLU A 765 1.82 -8.01 -42.85
CA GLU A 765 0.87 -7.23 -43.67
C GLU A 765 0.13 -6.18 -42.85
N GLU A 766 -0.35 -6.55 -41.66
CA GLU A 766 -1.03 -5.62 -40.76
C GLU A 766 -0.06 -4.54 -40.28
N ALA A 767 1.17 -4.91 -39.92
CA ALA A 767 2.21 -3.96 -39.57
C ALA A 767 2.56 -3.04 -40.75
N ARG A 768 2.50 -3.50 -42.00
CA ARG A 768 2.67 -2.64 -43.18
C ARG A 768 1.47 -1.70 -43.36
N ARG A 769 0.24 -2.19 -43.15
CA ARG A 769 -0.99 -1.42 -43.31
C ARG A 769 -1.11 -0.30 -42.28
N LEU A 770 -0.87 -0.62 -41.01
CA LEU A 770 -1.02 0.34 -39.91
C LEU A 770 0.05 1.43 -39.96
N TRP A 771 1.24 1.13 -40.50
CA TRP A 771 2.44 1.91 -40.20
C TRP A 771 3.37 2.19 -41.37
N GLY A 772 3.09 1.67 -42.56
CA GLY A 772 3.94 1.83 -43.73
C GLY A 772 5.31 1.14 -43.67
N ALA A 773 5.69 0.52 -42.55
CA ALA A 773 7.00 -0.10 -42.36
C ALA A 773 7.04 -1.55 -42.88
N LYS A 774 8.08 -1.89 -43.63
CA LYS A 774 8.30 -3.23 -44.19
C LYS A 774 8.95 -4.13 -43.14
N ARG A 775 8.37 -5.32 -42.91
CA ARG A 775 8.95 -6.38 -42.08
C ARG A 775 9.41 -7.53 -42.97
N LYS A 776 10.52 -8.16 -42.61
CA LYS A 776 10.87 -9.46 -43.16
C LYS A 776 10.09 -10.54 -42.40
N PHE A 777 9.72 -11.60 -43.09
CA PHE A 777 9.02 -12.73 -42.48
C PHE A 777 10.04 -13.80 -42.08
N LEU A 778 10.04 -14.20 -40.81
CA LEU A 778 10.80 -15.34 -40.30
C LEU A 778 9.77 -16.38 -39.80
N PRO A 779 9.59 -17.52 -40.49
CA PRO A 779 8.67 -18.53 -40.01
C PRO A 779 9.13 -19.06 -38.66
N LEU A 780 8.21 -19.39 -37.75
CA LEU A 780 8.55 -20.24 -36.60
C LEU A 780 8.91 -21.65 -37.09
N SER A 781 9.87 -22.32 -36.46
CA SER A 781 10.33 -23.64 -36.89
C SER A 781 9.90 -24.77 -35.95
N CYS A 782 10.04 -26.02 -36.39
CA CYS A 782 10.18 -27.18 -35.51
C CYS A 782 11.24 -28.10 -36.10
N ASP A 783 12.13 -28.63 -35.25
CA ASP A 783 13.20 -29.56 -35.65
C ASP A 783 12.74 -31.03 -35.67
N ALA A 784 11.47 -31.30 -35.34
CA ALA A 784 10.88 -32.63 -35.47
C ALA A 784 10.55 -32.97 -36.93
N GLU A 785 10.69 -34.25 -37.30
CA GLU A 785 10.20 -34.75 -38.59
C GLU A 785 8.67 -34.66 -38.64
N ALA A 786 8.16 -34.18 -39.77
CA ALA A 786 6.71 -34.12 -40.00
C ALA A 786 6.15 -35.54 -40.03
N GLY A 787 5.21 -35.85 -39.14
CA GLY A 787 4.69 -37.21 -38.97
C GLY A 787 3.18 -37.23 -38.76
N ILE A 788 2.52 -38.24 -39.32
CA ILE A 788 1.10 -38.50 -39.06
C ILE A 788 0.96 -39.06 -37.65
N LEU A 789 0.20 -38.36 -36.82
CA LEU A 789 -0.21 -38.83 -35.50
C LEU A 789 -1.64 -39.34 -35.56
N GLU A 790 -1.81 -40.65 -35.56
CA GLU A 790 -3.13 -41.25 -35.44
C GLU A 790 -3.67 -41.01 -34.01
N PRO A 791 -4.87 -40.44 -33.81
CA PRO A 791 -5.38 -40.14 -32.48
C PRO A 791 -5.68 -41.43 -31.69
N ARG A 792 -5.61 -41.37 -30.36
CA ARG A 792 -5.96 -42.52 -29.52
C ARG A 792 -7.44 -42.85 -29.67
N ALA A 793 -7.79 -44.11 -29.93
CA ALA A 793 -9.18 -44.55 -30.02
C ALA A 793 -9.95 -44.26 -28.71
N GLY A 794 -11.18 -43.75 -28.83
CA GLY A 794 -12.08 -43.48 -27.70
C GLY A 794 -12.59 -42.05 -27.62
N ALA A 795 -12.79 -41.55 -26.40
CA ALA A 795 -13.33 -40.23 -26.10
C ALA A 795 -12.40 -39.08 -26.54
N LEU A 796 -12.94 -37.87 -26.69
CA LEU A 796 -12.21 -36.73 -27.24
C LEU A 796 -11.05 -36.29 -26.33
N ILE A 797 -9.83 -36.35 -26.85
CA ILE A 797 -8.63 -35.85 -26.15
C ILE A 797 -8.22 -34.51 -26.74
N THR A 798 -8.24 -33.47 -25.93
CA THR A 798 -7.78 -32.12 -26.29
C THR A 798 -6.52 -31.77 -25.50
N LEU A 799 -5.59 -31.03 -26.10
CA LEU A 799 -4.37 -30.59 -25.41
C LEU A 799 -4.11 -29.10 -25.67
N THR A 800 -3.67 -28.38 -24.64
CA THR A 800 -3.16 -27.00 -24.75
C THR A 800 -1.78 -26.88 -24.13
N SER A 801 -0.97 -25.90 -24.57
CA SER A 801 0.34 -25.62 -23.97
C SER A 801 0.71 -24.15 -24.00
N GLY A 802 1.27 -23.64 -22.90
CA GLY A 802 1.72 -22.27 -22.78
C GLY A 802 2.35 -21.94 -21.41
N SER A 803 2.93 -20.76 -21.29
CA SER A 803 3.27 -20.17 -19.99
C SER A 803 2.01 -19.65 -19.30
N PHE A 804 2.04 -19.53 -17.96
CA PHE A 804 0.85 -19.16 -17.17
C PHE A 804 0.21 -17.83 -17.62
N ASN A 805 1.04 -16.86 -18.04
CA ASN A 805 0.59 -15.55 -18.54
C ASN A 805 -0.42 -15.66 -19.69
N LYS A 806 -0.36 -16.74 -20.50
CA LYS A 806 -1.25 -16.94 -21.65
C LYS A 806 -2.67 -17.36 -21.28
N PHE A 807 -2.88 -17.77 -20.03
CA PHE A 807 -4.14 -18.25 -19.49
C PHE A 807 -4.81 -17.23 -18.56
N LEU A 808 -4.17 -16.06 -18.35
CA LEU A 808 -4.76 -14.97 -17.59
C LEU A 808 -5.98 -14.39 -18.31
N PRO A 809 -7.08 -14.06 -17.60
CA PRO A 809 -8.28 -13.50 -18.22
C PRO A 809 -8.03 -12.20 -19.00
N ALA A 810 -8.69 -12.03 -20.14
CA ALA A 810 -8.55 -10.84 -20.99
C ALA A 810 -9.86 -10.50 -21.73
N ARG A 811 -10.31 -9.23 -21.69
CA ARG A 811 -11.50 -8.73 -22.39
C ARG A 811 -12.77 -9.57 -22.15
N GLY A 812 -13.06 -9.90 -20.88
CA GLY A 812 -14.20 -10.74 -20.51
C GLY A 812 -14.09 -12.21 -20.94
N ARG A 813 -12.94 -12.62 -21.52
CA ARG A 813 -12.66 -14.00 -21.91
C ARG A 813 -11.76 -14.66 -20.89
N SER A 814 -12.03 -15.92 -20.62
CA SER A 814 -11.30 -16.68 -19.62
C SER A 814 -10.98 -18.09 -20.11
N TYR A 815 -9.81 -18.60 -19.74
CA TYR A 815 -9.47 -20.01 -19.89
C TYR A 815 -10.50 -20.92 -19.19
N PHE A 816 -11.08 -20.47 -18.07
CA PHE A 816 -12.13 -21.18 -17.35
C PHE A 816 -13.39 -21.38 -18.19
N GLU A 817 -13.76 -20.39 -19.01
CA GLU A 817 -14.89 -20.48 -19.93
C GLU A 817 -14.62 -21.50 -21.04
N LEU A 818 -13.40 -21.52 -21.59
CA LEU A 818 -12.96 -22.54 -22.54
C LEU A 818 -13.10 -23.94 -21.93
N LEU A 819 -12.62 -24.15 -20.70
CA LEU A 819 -12.72 -25.43 -20.02
C LEU A 819 -14.18 -25.86 -19.82
N ARG A 820 -15.06 -24.95 -19.35
CA ARG A 820 -16.50 -25.21 -19.22
C ARG A 820 -17.11 -25.72 -20.53
N VAL A 821 -16.89 -24.98 -21.62
CA VAL A 821 -17.43 -25.34 -22.94
C VAL A 821 -16.84 -26.65 -23.43
N ARG A 822 -15.53 -26.84 -23.25
CA ARG A 822 -14.83 -28.05 -23.68
C ARG A 822 -15.40 -29.31 -23.02
N PHE A 823 -15.60 -29.30 -21.70
CA PHE A 823 -16.11 -30.45 -20.97
C PHE A 823 -17.62 -30.68 -21.17
N ALA A 824 -18.37 -29.61 -21.45
CA ALA A 824 -19.79 -29.69 -21.76
C ALA A 824 -20.07 -30.20 -23.18
N ALA A 825 -19.20 -29.90 -24.16
CA ALA A 825 -19.44 -30.22 -25.56
C ALA A 825 -19.30 -31.72 -25.88
N ARG A 826 -18.30 -32.40 -25.29
CA ARG A 826 -18.08 -33.84 -25.51
C ARG A 826 -17.30 -34.49 -24.37
N GLU A 827 -17.57 -35.76 -24.15
CA GLU A 827 -16.81 -36.57 -23.20
C GLU A 827 -15.34 -36.76 -23.65
N GLY A 828 -14.44 -36.79 -22.67
CA GLY A 828 -13.03 -37.15 -22.81
C GLY A 828 -12.11 -36.25 -21.96
N ASN A 829 -10.79 -36.33 -22.17
CA ASN A 829 -9.79 -35.66 -21.33
C ASN A 829 -9.22 -34.36 -21.93
N HIS A 830 -8.91 -33.39 -21.07
CA HIS A 830 -8.18 -32.18 -21.43
C HIS A 830 -6.81 -32.16 -20.77
N PHE A 831 -5.74 -32.08 -21.56
CA PHE A 831 -4.38 -31.95 -21.08
C PHE A 831 -3.97 -30.48 -21.10
N HIS A 832 -3.62 -29.95 -19.93
CA HIS A 832 -2.96 -28.66 -19.81
C HIS A 832 -1.47 -28.88 -19.62
N VAL A 833 -0.65 -28.37 -20.54
CA VAL A 833 0.80 -28.54 -20.53
C VAL A 833 1.51 -27.21 -20.30
N GLY A 834 1.99 -27.03 -19.08
CA GLY A 834 2.78 -25.86 -18.71
C GLY A 834 2.55 -25.43 -17.28
N GLU A 835 3.10 -24.29 -16.91
CA GLU A 835 2.99 -23.79 -15.54
C GLU A 835 1.55 -23.29 -15.28
N LEU A 836 0.93 -23.82 -14.22
CA LEU A 836 -0.28 -23.25 -13.62
C LEU A 836 -0.01 -22.96 -12.14
N PRO A 837 -0.06 -21.68 -11.71
CA PRO A 837 0.00 -21.29 -10.31
C PRO A 837 -1.02 -22.03 -9.45
N ALA A 838 -0.68 -22.27 -8.18
CA ALA A 838 -1.53 -23.02 -7.25
C ALA A 838 -2.92 -22.38 -7.03
N GLU A 839 -3.02 -21.06 -7.14
CA GLU A 839 -4.29 -20.33 -7.10
C GLU A 839 -5.18 -20.66 -8.30
N GLN A 840 -4.65 -20.57 -9.53
CA GLN A 840 -5.39 -20.94 -10.73
C GLN A 840 -5.82 -22.41 -10.73
N ARG A 841 -4.98 -23.32 -10.22
CA ARG A 841 -5.37 -24.73 -10.06
C ARG A 841 -6.54 -24.87 -9.11
N ARG A 842 -6.54 -24.18 -7.96
CA ARG A 842 -7.68 -24.18 -7.02
C ARG A 842 -8.95 -23.62 -7.66
N GLU A 843 -8.84 -22.62 -8.53
CA GLU A 843 -10.00 -22.10 -9.29
C GLU A 843 -10.52 -23.11 -10.31
N ILE A 844 -9.65 -23.82 -11.03
CA ILE A 844 -10.05 -24.91 -11.93
C ILE A 844 -10.73 -26.04 -11.16
N ASP A 845 -10.20 -26.39 -9.98
CA ASP A 845 -10.79 -27.40 -9.11
C ASP A 845 -12.19 -26.98 -8.67
N ALA A 846 -12.33 -25.76 -8.11
CA ALA A 846 -13.62 -25.20 -7.70
C ALA A 846 -14.62 -25.09 -8.86
N LEU A 847 -14.12 -24.91 -10.08
CA LEU A 847 -14.91 -24.85 -11.29
C LEU A 847 -15.43 -26.22 -11.75
N LEU A 848 -14.55 -27.23 -11.82
CA LEU A 848 -14.83 -28.52 -12.46
C LEU A 848 -15.32 -29.58 -11.48
N GLN A 849 -14.99 -29.47 -10.19
CA GLN A 849 -15.37 -30.44 -9.16
C GLN A 849 -16.90 -30.52 -8.96
N PRO A 850 -17.67 -29.42 -8.87
CA PRO A 850 -19.14 -29.50 -8.76
C PRO A 850 -19.82 -30.14 -9.97
N MET A 851 -19.15 -30.13 -11.14
CA MET A 851 -19.65 -30.71 -12.39
C MET A 851 -19.22 -32.17 -12.57
N GLY A 852 -18.40 -32.72 -11.65
CA GLY A 852 -17.84 -34.08 -11.76
C GLY A 852 -16.84 -34.23 -12.90
N TRP A 853 -16.17 -33.15 -13.34
CA TRP A 853 -15.28 -33.15 -14.50
C TRP A 853 -13.80 -33.07 -14.15
N ILE A 854 -13.46 -32.92 -12.88
CA ILE A 854 -12.09 -32.69 -12.43
C ILE A 854 -11.14 -33.84 -12.81
N ASP A 855 -11.59 -35.10 -12.68
CA ASP A 855 -10.78 -36.28 -13.05
C ASP A 855 -10.45 -36.36 -14.54
N ARG A 856 -11.13 -35.58 -15.38
CA ARG A 856 -10.91 -35.49 -16.82
C ARG A 856 -9.98 -34.33 -17.20
N PHE A 857 -9.59 -33.50 -16.24
CA PHE A 857 -8.59 -32.44 -16.41
C PHE A 857 -7.21 -32.95 -15.97
N ILE A 858 -6.27 -33.03 -16.90
CA ILE A 858 -4.94 -33.59 -16.67
C ILE A 858 -3.91 -32.46 -16.74
N TYR A 859 -3.40 -32.08 -15.58
CA TYR A 859 -2.30 -31.13 -15.47
C TYR A 859 -0.95 -31.83 -15.69
N VAL A 860 -0.20 -31.35 -16.68
CA VAL A 860 1.17 -31.77 -16.95
C VAL A 860 2.08 -30.55 -16.77
N PRO A 861 3.07 -30.60 -15.87
CA PRO A 861 4.06 -29.55 -15.74
C PRO A 861 4.86 -29.31 -17.02
N ALA A 862 5.79 -28.35 -16.97
CA ALA A 862 6.70 -28.06 -18.07
C ALA A 862 7.38 -29.30 -18.65
N VAL A 863 7.31 -29.48 -19.97
CA VAL A 863 8.00 -30.57 -20.67
C VAL A 863 9.13 -30.04 -21.55
N ARG A 864 10.23 -30.79 -21.59
CA ARG A 864 11.40 -30.44 -22.40
C ARG A 864 11.12 -30.46 -23.89
N ARG A 865 10.25 -31.36 -24.39
CA ARG A 865 9.87 -31.45 -25.82
C ARG A 865 8.37 -31.70 -25.93
N LEU A 866 7.62 -30.70 -26.42
CA LEU A 866 6.17 -30.82 -26.59
C LEU A 866 5.82 -31.91 -27.59
N THR A 867 6.52 -32.01 -28.71
CA THR A 867 6.30 -33.05 -29.73
C THR A 867 6.36 -34.47 -29.17
N ALA A 868 7.30 -34.76 -28.26
CA ALA A 868 7.39 -36.06 -27.61
C ALA A 868 6.14 -36.37 -26.77
N LEU A 869 5.62 -35.37 -26.04
CA LEU A 869 4.38 -35.52 -25.28
C LEU A 869 3.17 -35.69 -26.21
N LEU A 870 3.10 -34.94 -27.33
CA LEU A 870 2.05 -35.11 -28.33
C LEU A 870 2.03 -36.53 -28.89
N HIS A 871 3.20 -37.09 -29.21
CA HIS A 871 3.33 -38.48 -29.65
C HIS A 871 2.90 -39.51 -28.59
N ALA A 872 3.15 -39.23 -27.31
CA ALA A 872 2.74 -40.11 -26.22
C ALA A 872 1.23 -40.04 -25.93
N VAL A 873 0.67 -38.83 -25.91
CA VAL A 873 -0.75 -38.58 -25.58
C VAL A 873 -1.68 -38.93 -26.75
N ARG A 874 -1.23 -38.69 -27.99
CA ARG A 874 -2.01 -38.87 -29.24
C ARG A 874 -3.36 -38.14 -29.19
N PRO A 875 -3.38 -36.81 -28.93
CA PRO A 875 -4.63 -36.06 -28.83
C PRO A 875 -5.34 -35.97 -30.17
N HIS A 876 -6.65 -35.70 -30.14
CA HIS A 876 -7.46 -35.52 -31.35
C HIS A 876 -7.42 -34.08 -31.86
N LEU A 877 -7.24 -33.12 -30.96
CA LEU A 877 -7.33 -31.70 -31.27
C LEU A 877 -6.39 -30.91 -30.37
N TYR A 878 -5.59 -30.03 -30.95
CA TYR A 878 -4.82 -29.05 -30.20
C TYR A 878 -5.64 -27.76 -30.05
N LEU A 879 -5.97 -27.43 -28.80
CA LEU A 879 -6.60 -26.16 -28.45
C LEU A 879 -5.47 -25.17 -28.14
N THR A 880 -5.37 -24.09 -28.92
CA THR A 880 -4.38 -23.05 -28.61
C THR A 880 -4.60 -22.51 -27.20
N SER A 881 -3.54 -22.08 -26.52
CA SER A 881 -3.67 -21.35 -25.26
C SER A 881 -4.64 -20.16 -25.45
N PHE A 882 -5.39 -19.84 -24.41
CA PHE A 882 -6.46 -18.86 -24.45
C PHE A 882 -6.55 -18.13 -23.11
N PRO A 883 -6.72 -16.80 -23.08
CA PRO A 883 -7.02 -15.91 -24.21
C PRO A 883 -5.88 -15.65 -25.21
N THR A 884 -4.63 -15.89 -24.82
CA THR A 884 -3.46 -15.55 -25.66
C THR A 884 -2.91 -16.80 -26.35
N GLY A 885 -3.01 -16.85 -27.68
CA GLY A 885 -2.57 -18.00 -28.50
C GLY A 885 -1.04 -18.20 -28.50
N GLY A 886 -0.60 -19.45 -28.57
CA GLY A 886 0.84 -19.80 -28.60
C GLY A 886 1.35 -20.20 -29.97
N GLY A 887 2.21 -19.38 -30.57
CA GLY A 887 2.73 -19.62 -31.93
C GLY A 887 3.60 -20.87 -32.07
N LYS A 888 4.70 -20.96 -31.30
CA LYS A 888 5.66 -22.07 -31.39
C LYS A 888 5.00 -23.42 -31.08
N ALA A 889 4.16 -23.48 -30.05
CA ALA A 889 3.45 -24.69 -29.67
C ALA A 889 2.42 -25.13 -30.74
N THR A 890 1.79 -24.17 -31.43
CA THR A 890 0.93 -24.45 -32.60
C THR A 890 1.74 -25.07 -33.75
N VAL A 891 2.95 -24.56 -34.02
CA VAL A 891 3.84 -25.13 -35.04
C VAL A 891 4.31 -26.54 -34.67
N GLU A 892 4.66 -26.79 -33.41
CA GLU A 892 5.00 -28.14 -32.91
C GLU A 892 3.79 -29.11 -33.05
N ALA A 893 2.58 -28.64 -32.78
CA ALA A 893 1.37 -29.44 -32.98
C ALA A 893 1.11 -29.75 -34.46
N MET A 894 1.31 -28.77 -35.36
CA MET A 894 1.20 -29.00 -36.81
C MET A 894 2.27 -29.95 -37.35
N ALA A 895 3.49 -29.93 -36.79
CA ALA A 895 4.56 -30.87 -37.15
C ALA A 895 4.16 -32.33 -36.86
N CYS A 896 3.42 -32.57 -35.77
CA CYS A 896 2.81 -33.86 -35.45
C CYS A 896 1.49 -34.12 -36.21
N GLY A 897 1.09 -33.25 -37.14
CA GLY A 897 -0.15 -33.40 -37.91
C GLY A 897 -1.42 -33.28 -37.10
N LEU A 898 -1.41 -32.51 -36.01
CA LEU A 898 -2.62 -32.28 -35.21
C LEU A 898 -3.52 -31.20 -35.84
N PRO A 899 -4.83 -31.45 -35.91
CA PRO A 899 -5.82 -30.41 -36.11
C PRO A 899 -5.66 -29.29 -35.07
N ILE A 900 -5.70 -28.02 -35.52
CA ILE A 900 -5.56 -26.84 -34.67
C ILE A 900 -6.92 -26.17 -34.55
N CYS A 901 -7.35 -25.89 -33.31
CA CYS A 901 -8.52 -25.08 -33.01
C CYS A 901 -8.13 -23.86 -32.16
N ALA A 902 -8.28 -22.67 -32.73
CA ALA A 902 -7.79 -21.43 -32.16
C ALA A 902 -8.92 -20.43 -31.80
N GLY A 903 -8.81 -19.80 -30.64
CA GLY A 903 -9.71 -18.74 -30.22
C GLY A 903 -9.37 -17.41 -30.90
N ILE A 904 -10.36 -16.77 -31.52
CA ILE A 904 -10.24 -15.44 -32.12
C ILE A 904 -10.64 -14.41 -31.07
N THR A 905 -9.67 -13.61 -30.63
CA THR A 905 -9.88 -12.60 -29.58
C THR A 905 -10.16 -11.19 -30.12
N GLY A 906 -10.32 -11.04 -31.44
CA GLY A 906 -10.63 -9.77 -32.08
C GLY A 906 -9.48 -8.76 -32.09
N SER A 907 -8.29 -9.09 -31.57
CA SER A 907 -7.07 -8.37 -31.92
C SER A 907 -6.69 -8.75 -33.36
N ARG A 908 -6.20 -7.79 -34.16
CA ARG A 908 -5.77 -8.05 -35.55
C ARG A 908 -4.45 -8.83 -35.64
N LEU A 909 -3.93 -9.29 -34.49
CA LEU A 909 -2.61 -9.89 -34.30
C LEU A 909 -2.75 -11.19 -33.49
N ASP A 910 -3.83 -11.94 -33.70
CA ASP A 910 -4.07 -13.17 -32.95
C ASP A 910 -3.10 -14.30 -33.34
N GLY A 911 -2.80 -15.17 -32.35
CA GLY A 911 -2.03 -16.39 -32.61
C GLY A 911 -2.72 -17.35 -33.59
N ALA A 912 -4.02 -17.17 -33.87
CA ALA A 912 -4.76 -17.94 -34.85
C ALA A 912 -4.30 -17.69 -36.29
N ALA A 913 -3.54 -16.61 -36.55
CA ALA A 913 -2.91 -16.31 -37.82
C ALA A 913 -1.71 -17.22 -38.16
N ILE A 914 -1.23 -18.04 -37.22
CA ILE A 914 -0.13 -19.00 -37.43
C ILE A 914 -0.67 -20.36 -37.93
N GLY A 915 -1.94 -20.65 -37.67
CA GLY A 915 -2.57 -21.88 -38.16
C GLY A 915 -2.73 -21.90 -39.68
N TYR A 916 -2.86 -23.11 -40.23
CA TYR A 916 -3.10 -23.33 -41.65
C TYR A 916 -4.43 -22.73 -42.13
N GLU A 917 -4.52 -22.50 -43.44
CA GLU A 917 -5.74 -22.00 -44.08
C GLU A 917 -6.89 -23.01 -43.89
N GLY A 918 -8.03 -22.53 -43.40
CA GLY A 918 -9.16 -23.38 -43.04
C GLY A 918 -9.02 -24.10 -41.70
N SER A 919 -8.04 -23.76 -40.86
CA SER A 919 -7.99 -24.22 -39.46
C SER A 919 -9.26 -23.88 -38.68
N LEU A 920 -9.56 -24.68 -37.65
CA LEU A 920 -10.75 -24.51 -36.83
C LEU A 920 -10.60 -23.25 -35.96
N LYS A 921 -11.64 -22.42 -35.90
CA LYS A 921 -11.62 -21.15 -35.17
C LYS A 921 -12.94 -20.89 -34.48
N TRP A 922 -12.90 -20.18 -33.37
CA TRP A 922 -14.09 -19.80 -32.60
C TRP A 922 -13.91 -18.41 -31.97
N ARG A 923 -14.99 -17.63 -31.87
CA ARG A 923 -15.00 -16.26 -31.31
C ARG A 923 -15.73 -16.17 -29.97
N ASN A 924 -16.62 -17.12 -29.72
CA ASN A 924 -17.51 -17.16 -28.58
C ASN A 924 -17.74 -18.62 -28.13
N PRO A 925 -18.26 -18.84 -26.91
CA PRO A 925 -18.52 -20.18 -26.37
C PRO A 925 -19.35 -21.09 -27.27
N LYS A 926 -20.35 -20.52 -27.97
CA LYS A 926 -21.25 -21.29 -28.82
C LYS A 926 -20.53 -21.86 -30.05
N GLU A 927 -19.72 -21.04 -30.72
CA GLU A 927 -18.88 -21.49 -31.83
C GLU A 927 -17.90 -22.60 -31.39
N LEU A 928 -17.28 -22.46 -30.22
CA LEU A 928 -16.40 -23.50 -29.69
C LEU A 928 -17.17 -24.80 -29.41
N GLN A 929 -18.36 -24.69 -28.82
CA GLN A 929 -19.22 -25.84 -28.58
C GLN A 929 -19.57 -26.55 -29.89
N ASP A 930 -19.94 -25.79 -30.94
CA ASP A 930 -20.32 -26.33 -32.24
C ASP A 930 -19.13 -27.02 -32.93
N VAL A 931 -17.94 -26.42 -32.87
CA VAL A 931 -16.70 -27.03 -33.38
C VAL A 931 -16.42 -28.36 -32.68
N LEU A 932 -16.49 -28.41 -31.35
CA LEU A 932 -16.17 -29.62 -30.58
C LEU A 932 -17.23 -30.72 -30.75
N SER A 933 -18.51 -30.35 -30.81
CA SER A 933 -19.63 -31.29 -30.93
C SER A 933 -19.69 -31.92 -32.32
N SER A 934 -19.33 -31.18 -33.37
CA SER A 934 -19.35 -31.63 -34.77
C SER A 934 -18.03 -32.24 -35.26
N PHE A 935 -17.00 -32.34 -34.41
CA PHE A 935 -15.67 -32.82 -34.81
C PHE A 935 -15.64 -34.34 -35.05
N THR A 936 -15.69 -34.75 -36.31
CA THR A 936 -15.70 -36.16 -36.75
C THR A 936 -14.31 -36.71 -37.10
N ALA A 937 -14.21 -38.04 -37.30
CA ALA A 937 -12.99 -38.67 -37.80
C ALA A 937 -12.59 -38.20 -39.21
N ASP A 938 -13.56 -37.91 -40.08
CA ASP A 938 -13.31 -37.32 -41.39
C ASP A 938 -12.76 -35.90 -41.28
N ALA A 939 -13.34 -35.08 -40.40
CA ALA A 939 -12.82 -33.76 -40.09
C ALA A 939 -11.37 -33.86 -39.57
N HIS A 940 -11.09 -34.79 -38.65
CA HIS A 940 -9.73 -35.03 -38.16
C HIS A 940 -8.75 -35.33 -39.31
N ARG A 941 -9.03 -36.33 -40.16
CA ARG A 941 -8.17 -36.70 -41.30
C ARG A 941 -7.91 -35.53 -42.25
N ARG A 942 -8.96 -34.78 -42.58
CA ARG A 942 -8.85 -33.59 -43.44
C ARG A 942 -7.94 -32.53 -42.83
N HIS A 943 -8.19 -32.16 -41.57
CA HIS A 943 -7.44 -31.12 -40.86
C HIS A 943 -5.99 -31.54 -40.56
N GLN A 944 -5.73 -32.82 -40.35
CA GLN A 944 -4.40 -33.38 -40.22
C GLN A 944 -3.57 -33.24 -41.50
N ALA A 945 -4.15 -33.57 -42.67
CA ALA A 945 -3.47 -33.40 -43.96
C ALA A 945 -3.14 -31.92 -44.24
N LEU A 946 -4.06 -31.00 -43.90
CA LEU A 946 -3.84 -29.55 -44.04
C LEU A 946 -2.72 -29.05 -43.10
N ALA A 947 -2.74 -29.47 -41.83
CA ALA A 947 -1.70 -29.12 -40.86
C ALA A 947 -0.30 -29.55 -41.32
N LEU A 948 -0.14 -30.80 -41.75
CA LEU A 948 1.15 -31.32 -42.23
C LEU A 948 1.64 -30.61 -43.48
N SER A 949 0.75 -30.40 -44.45
CA SER A 949 1.11 -29.71 -45.69
C SER A 949 1.57 -28.28 -45.41
N HIS A 950 0.85 -27.55 -44.55
CA HIS A 950 1.20 -26.19 -44.16
C HIS A 950 2.54 -26.14 -43.40
N PHE A 951 2.77 -27.06 -42.46
CA PHE A 951 4.03 -27.17 -41.74
C PHE A 951 5.22 -27.38 -42.70
N GLN A 952 5.11 -28.34 -43.62
CA GLN A 952 6.19 -28.66 -44.57
C GLN A 952 6.49 -27.48 -45.52
N GLN A 953 5.46 -26.74 -45.94
CA GLN A 953 5.61 -25.61 -46.85
C GLN A 953 6.21 -24.37 -46.18
N HIS A 954 5.91 -24.14 -44.90
CA HIS A 954 6.18 -22.84 -44.26
C HIS A 954 7.05 -22.90 -43.00
N HIS A 955 7.01 -23.98 -42.23
CA HIS A 955 7.57 -24.06 -40.87
C HIS A 955 8.64 -25.14 -40.66
N SER A 956 9.02 -25.86 -41.72
CA SER A 956 10.09 -26.86 -41.65
C SER A 956 11.44 -26.22 -41.33
N TRP A 957 12.34 -27.00 -40.73
CA TRP A 957 13.69 -26.55 -40.37
C TRP A 957 14.43 -25.88 -41.54
N SER A 958 14.34 -26.45 -42.75
CA SER A 958 15.01 -25.89 -43.93
C SER A 958 14.47 -24.52 -44.34
N LYS A 959 13.19 -24.22 -44.09
CA LYS A 959 12.60 -22.90 -44.33
C LYS A 959 13.10 -21.87 -43.33
N PHE A 960 13.23 -22.25 -42.07
CA PHE A 960 13.81 -21.39 -41.03
C PHE A 960 15.27 -21.06 -41.32
N GLU A 961 16.09 -22.07 -41.61
CA GLU A 961 17.51 -21.91 -41.91
C GLU A 961 17.72 -21.00 -43.13
N GLN A 962 16.93 -21.18 -44.19
CA GLN A 962 16.94 -20.30 -45.35
C GLN A 962 16.61 -18.85 -44.98
N ALA A 963 15.57 -18.63 -44.18
CA ALA A 963 15.16 -17.30 -43.77
C ALA A 963 16.23 -16.58 -42.93
N ILE A 964 16.88 -17.27 -41.97
CA ILE A 964 18.00 -16.71 -41.19
C ILE A 964 19.17 -16.29 -42.10
N ARG A 965 19.53 -17.12 -43.09
CA ARG A 965 20.58 -16.77 -44.07
C ARG A 965 20.20 -15.54 -44.90
N GLU A 966 18.94 -15.41 -45.33
CA GLU A 966 18.43 -14.25 -46.06
C GLU A 966 18.40 -12.96 -45.21
N LEU A 967 18.24 -13.07 -43.89
CA LEU A 967 18.36 -11.92 -42.97
C LEU A 967 19.78 -11.36 -42.94
N ARG A 968 20.81 -12.24 -42.96
CA ARG A 968 22.24 -11.87 -42.89
C ARG A 968 22.84 -11.44 -44.22
N TYR A 969 22.55 -12.16 -45.31
CA TYR A 969 23.31 -12.03 -46.56
C TYR A 969 22.51 -11.48 -47.75
N GLY A 970 21.20 -11.30 -47.61
CA GLY A 970 20.31 -10.94 -48.73
C GLY A 970 20.06 -12.10 -49.72
N ARG A 971 19.15 -11.90 -50.68
CA ARG A 971 18.66 -12.97 -51.59
C ARG A 971 19.68 -13.47 -52.63
N GLN A 972 20.85 -12.85 -52.77
CA GLN A 972 21.79 -13.10 -53.87
C GLN A 972 23.03 -13.93 -53.52
N HIS A 973 23.10 -14.56 -52.33
CA HIS A 973 24.25 -15.39 -52.00
C HIS A 973 24.07 -16.83 -52.51
N PRO A 974 24.84 -17.32 -53.49
CA PRO A 974 24.67 -18.67 -54.02
C PRO A 974 25.02 -19.74 -52.97
N ARG A 975 24.29 -20.86 -53.01
CA ARG A 975 24.57 -22.06 -52.19
C ARG A 975 26.04 -22.46 -52.35
N ARG A 976 26.78 -22.55 -51.25
CA ARG A 976 28.06 -23.27 -51.18
C ARG A 976 27.82 -24.79 -51.19
N ASP A 977 27.04 -25.29 -52.13
CA ASP A 977 26.95 -26.73 -52.43
C ASP A 977 27.95 -27.04 -53.54
N ARG A 978 29.23 -27.09 -53.19
CA ARG A 978 30.31 -27.74 -53.95
C ARG A 978 31.58 -27.68 -53.11
N LEU A 979 31.76 -28.69 -52.26
CA LEU A 979 33.05 -29.26 -51.84
C LEU A 979 32.77 -30.35 -50.81
N LYS A 980 32.53 -31.57 -51.30
CA LYS A 980 32.97 -32.85 -50.71
C LYS A 980 32.61 -34.00 -51.67
N ALA A 981 33.30 -33.98 -52.80
CA ALA A 981 33.52 -35.17 -53.61
C ALA A 981 35.00 -35.16 -54.00
N VAL A 982 35.87 -35.53 -53.05
CA VAL A 982 37.22 -36.05 -53.34
C VAL A 982 37.58 -37.03 -52.22
N GLU A 983 37.51 -38.31 -52.59
CA GLU A 983 38.42 -39.42 -52.27
C GLU A 983 39.06 -39.50 -50.87
N ARG A 984 38.80 -40.65 -50.23
CA ARG A 984 39.63 -41.20 -49.16
C ARG A 984 41.03 -41.57 -49.70
N PRO A 985 42.12 -41.17 -49.04
CA PRO A 985 43.34 -41.95 -49.06
C PRO A 985 43.52 -42.70 -47.73
N ARG A 986 44.09 -43.90 -47.89
CA ARG A 986 44.35 -44.90 -46.87
C ARG A 986 45.38 -44.43 -45.84
N GLN A 987 45.26 -44.99 -44.64
CA GLN A 987 46.29 -45.01 -43.60
C GLN A 987 47.63 -45.55 -44.13
N SER A 988 48.74 -44.88 -43.80
CA SER A 988 49.98 -45.48 -43.29
C SER A 988 51.12 -44.45 -43.25
N GLY A 989 51.90 -44.45 -42.16
CA GLY A 989 53.34 -44.19 -42.21
C GLY A 989 53.81 -42.75 -41.95
N ASP A 990 54.10 -42.48 -40.67
CA ASP A 990 55.40 -42.03 -40.13
C ASP A 990 56.31 -41.00 -40.84
N CYS A 991 56.98 -40.23 -39.98
CA CYS A 991 58.24 -39.48 -40.19
C CYS A 991 58.27 -38.14 -40.96
N ALA A 992 58.40 -37.08 -40.15
CA ALA A 992 59.59 -36.21 -40.07
C ALA A 992 59.91 -35.14 -41.15
N LEU A 993 60.24 -33.96 -40.60
CA LEU A 993 61.29 -33.00 -40.98
C LEU A 993 61.04 -31.88 -42.03
N ARG A 994 61.30 -30.66 -41.52
CA ARG A 994 61.94 -29.46 -42.13
C ARG A 994 61.10 -28.61 -43.08
N ARG A 995 60.86 -27.32 -42.73
CA ARG A 995 61.62 -26.10 -43.14
C ARG A 995 61.74 -26.03 -44.69
N GLN A 996 61.32 -24.99 -45.41
CA GLN A 996 61.62 -23.56 -45.21
C GLN A 996 60.89 -22.73 -46.30
N GLN A 997 60.44 -21.52 -45.95
CA GLN A 997 60.29 -20.28 -46.76
C GLN A 997 59.82 -20.34 -48.23
N LEU A 998 58.63 -19.76 -48.47
CA LEU A 998 58.43 -18.54 -49.28
C LEU A 998 57.11 -17.86 -48.88
#